data_AF-A0A0M0J8S9-F1
#
_entry.id   AF-A0A0M0J8S9-F1
#
_cell.length_a   1.000
_cell.length_b   1.000
_cell.length_c   1.000
_cell.angle_alpha   90.00
_cell.angle_beta   90.00
_cell.angle_gamma   90.00
#
_symmetry.space_group_name_H-M   'P 1'
#
loop_
_entity.id
_entity.type
_entity.pdbx_description
1 polymer ?
#
loop_
_entity_poly.entity_id
_entity_poly.type
_entity_poly.pdbx_seq_one_letter_code
_entity_poly.pdbx_strand_id
1 'polypeptide(L)'
;MYHHWKLQKRVDPCGEMGGFTRLLTSHNGGRDSNSFDEEIPTFIVKELRGGMAGGYVVANRPYSMMQFVQHPDFRKVVTEDYVYIAETDHVLLRPLPNLATETVPAAFNFGYMVAWGQAKIVDKFVPGLGGKTDPVGPSPVIIHVEQLKKMVQPWYDFTLKICNDNEAVQALGWVREMWGWCIAAGSLGIKHRVLDSFQYEGGSIGNRERPLSWPVLPVPVTPDRSSMPYYILHYTYGIEYSIEGLPMELQVGEWSLDKRHYMGAHPPRALAAPPKCAHDRAHVLSTLINNASATLANWPGMGGNTNNFHHLDLRGHPLRSHAVAAKLLGTGPWLLAGADVADRRNAFRLEKMWILTNGWLISSKGHGRWGLVANGGSASGYEPDLVKLDICNKQLVVRASFEAGKPWTLSDRNSGQVIATLDAPVAAIELWSKPPVTPTSELAARVEGSGPYRGGPGAFVLLRAGVLHVESGPQKAHTHWRVLDDAHRRDAIGLGGPEIEADPSKSAITADFTDCWVLRFPKAGSGGFLSETTPTGPPPKYGEGISGRSVEWIVQPPATLCKDVCAGLTLRTMTPEDLAGSVVARSVENCCGFSWSGFGGLKFLPNGELQTPWGKGKWGAPPEGQTQYEGKLVADFAGFKHLLSIRVEEEAGGKRASRNIESTRCNDNDRSLITVTDGEPRVV
;
A
#
# COMPACT_ATOMS: atom_id res chain seq x y z
N MET A 1 17.06 -2.42 -2.18
CA MET A 1 17.72 -2.95 -0.97
C MET A 1 19.20 -2.55 -0.82
N TYR A 2 20.13 -3.03 -1.66
CA TYR A 2 21.59 -2.89 -1.45
C TYR A 2 22.06 -1.44 -1.24
N HIS A 3 21.55 -0.49 -2.04
CA HIS A 3 21.78 0.95 -1.85
C HIS A 3 21.44 1.42 -0.44
N HIS A 4 20.28 1.03 0.09
CA HIS A 4 19.84 1.42 1.43
C HIS A 4 20.64 0.74 2.53
N TRP A 5 21.10 -0.51 2.34
CA TRP A 5 22.07 -1.12 3.26
C TRP A 5 23.37 -0.32 3.34
N LYS A 6 23.95 0.11 2.20
CA LYS A 6 25.13 0.99 2.19
C LYS A 6 24.87 2.30 2.92
N LEU A 7 23.69 2.88 2.73
CA LEU A 7 23.29 4.09 3.44
C LEU A 7 23.29 3.85 4.95
N GLN A 8 22.52 2.88 5.45
CA GLN A 8 22.41 2.65 6.89
C GLN A 8 23.74 2.26 7.54
N LYS A 9 24.60 1.51 6.84
CA LYS A 9 25.95 1.19 7.34
C LYS A 9 26.86 2.41 7.48
N ARG A 10 26.71 3.43 6.62
CA ARG A 10 27.46 4.69 6.77
C ARG A 10 26.95 5.56 7.90
N VAL A 11 25.68 5.39 8.26
CA VAL A 11 25.01 6.16 9.32
C VAL A 11 25.45 5.67 10.69
N ASP A 12 25.64 4.36 10.82
CA ASP A 12 26.21 3.75 12.02
C ASP A 12 27.44 2.90 11.66
N PRO A 13 28.61 3.53 11.43
CA PRO A 13 29.84 2.81 11.06
C PRO A 13 30.34 1.86 12.14
N CYS A 14 29.97 2.10 13.40
CA CYS A 14 30.28 1.25 14.55
C CYS A 14 29.16 0.24 14.85
N GLY A 15 28.09 0.25 14.06
CA GLY A 15 26.93 -0.62 14.21
C GLY A 15 27.21 -2.05 13.80
N GLU A 16 26.24 -2.92 14.08
CA GLU A 16 26.37 -4.38 13.87
C GLU A 16 26.11 -4.81 12.42
N MET A 17 25.86 -3.87 11.51
CA MET A 17 25.63 -4.17 10.09
C MET A 17 26.93 -4.57 9.36
N GLY A 18 27.13 -5.88 9.26
CA GLY A 18 28.25 -6.54 8.56
C GLY A 18 28.17 -6.49 7.03
N GLY A 19 28.64 -7.52 6.34
CA GLY A 19 28.63 -7.68 4.89
C GLY A 19 27.22 -7.81 4.28
N PHE A 20 27.15 -7.76 2.94
CA PHE A 20 25.91 -7.98 2.19
C PHE A 20 26.20 -8.90 1.00
N THR A 21 25.44 -9.99 0.91
CA THR A 21 25.57 -10.96 -0.18
C THR A 21 24.20 -11.25 -0.77
N ARG A 22 24.07 -11.08 -2.09
CA ARG A 22 22.92 -11.53 -2.87
C ARG A 22 23.07 -13.02 -3.15
N LEU A 23 22.11 -13.82 -2.69
CA LEU A 23 22.01 -15.22 -3.06
C LEU A 23 21.18 -15.35 -4.35
N LEU A 24 21.84 -15.65 -5.46
CA LEU A 24 21.21 -15.74 -6.78
C LEU A 24 20.99 -17.20 -7.17
N THR A 25 19.73 -17.58 -7.35
CA THR A 25 19.35 -18.87 -7.94
C THR A 25 19.46 -18.79 -9.46
N SER A 26 20.29 -19.64 -10.08
CA SER A 26 20.44 -19.74 -11.55
C SER A 26 19.98 -21.08 -12.08
N HIS A 27 19.31 -21.05 -13.24
CA HIS A 27 18.83 -22.24 -13.95
C HIS A 27 19.97 -23.19 -14.35
N ASN A 28 21.07 -22.61 -14.87
CA ASN A 28 22.23 -23.35 -15.33
C ASN A 28 23.36 -23.42 -14.28
N GLY A 29 23.19 -22.76 -13.13
CA GLY A 29 24.23 -22.57 -12.13
C GLY A 29 25.37 -21.66 -12.61
N GLY A 30 25.16 -20.92 -13.70
CA GLY A 30 26.09 -19.96 -14.27
C GLY A 30 25.64 -18.52 -14.02
N ARG A 31 26.49 -17.56 -14.40
CA ARG A 31 26.06 -16.17 -14.51
C ARG A 31 25.13 -16.06 -15.73
N ASP A 32 23.83 -16.17 -15.52
CA ASP A 32 22.88 -15.70 -16.52
C ASP A 32 23.06 -14.18 -16.67
N SER A 33 22.52 -13.58 -17.74
CA SER A 33 22.72 -12.18 -18.18
C SER A 33 22.25 -11.07 -17.21
N ASN A 34 22.20 -11.34 -15.91
CA ASN A 34 21.68 -10.49 -14.86
C ASN A 34 22.78 -9.54 -14.35
N SER A 35 22.69 -8.29 -14.80
CA SER A 35 23.72 -7.24 -14.84
C SER A 35 24.21 -6.66 -13.49
N PHE A 36 24.01 -7.34 -12.37
CA PHE A 36 24.28 -6.78 -11.03
C PHE A 36 25.43 -7.46 -10.28
N ASP A 37 26.06 -8.49 -10.85
CA ASP A 37 27.17 -9.21 -10.19
C ASP A 37 28.40 -8.33 -9.93
N GLU A 38 28.59 -7.29 -10.75
CA GLU A 38 29.67 -6.31 -10.58
C GLU A 38 29.34 -5.25 -9.51
N GLU A 39 28.04 -5.02 -9.24
CA GLU A 39 27.59 -4.00 -8.29
C GLU A 39 27.30 -4.58 -6.90
N ILE A 40 26.72 -5.79 -6.84
CA ILE A 40 26.23 -6.41 -5.62
C ILE A 40 27.01 -7.72 -5.43
N PRO A 41 27.73 -7.89 -4.29
CA PRO A 41 28.41 -9.15 -3.99
C PRO A 41 27.40 -10.30 -4.10
N THR A 42 27.65 -11.25 -4.99
CA THR A 42 26.68 -12.29 -5.37
C THR A 42 27.28 -13.67 -5.19
N PHE A 43 26.52 -14.55 -4.54
CA PHE A 43 26.79 -15.98 -4.46
C PHE A 43 25.74 -16.72 -5.30
N ILE A 44 26.19 -17.55 -6.25
CA ILE A 44 25.30 -18.23 -7.18
C ILE A 44 25.08 -19.67 -6.73
N VAL A 45 23.82 -20.09 -6.72
CA VAL A 45 23.38 -21.46 -6.40
C VAL A 45 22.46 -21.97 -7.50
N LYS A 46 22.31 -23.29 -7.57
CA LYS A 46 21.49 -23.92 -8.61
C LYS A 46 20.01 -23.84 -8.26
N GLU A 47 19.20 -23.59 -9.28
CA GLU A 47 17.75 -23.73 -9.18
C GLU A 47 17.34 -25.19 -8.91
N LEU A 48 16.30 -25.35 -8.10
CA LEU A 48 15.63 -26.62 -7.87
C LEU A 48 14.97 -27.08 -9.17
N ARG A 49 15.48 -28.15 -9.77
CA ARG A 49 15.08 -28.61 -11.10
C ARG A 49 13.69 -29.28 -11.14
N GLY A 50 13.02 -29.12 -12.30
CA GLY A 50 12.10 -30.09 -12.92
C GLY A 50 10.98 -30.66 -12.06
N GLY A 51 9.87 -29.93 -11.88
CA GLY A 51 8.62 -30.46 -11.30
C GLY A 51 8.69 -30.82 -9.81
N MET A 52 9.88 -30.79 -9.18
CA MET A 52 10.05 -30.94 -7.74
C MET A 52 9.25 -29.89 -6.98
N ALA A 53 8.79 -30.26 -5.78
CA ALA A 53 7.86 -29.47 -4.99
C ALA A 53 6.57 -29.09 -5.75
N GLY A 54 6.16 -29.89 -6.74
CA GLY A 54 4.97 -29.62 -7.57
C GLY A 54 5.07 -28.34 -8.39
N GLY A 55 6.29 -27.91 -8.76
CA GLY A 55 6.51 -26.65 -9.48
C GLY A 55 6.43 -25.40 -8.59
N TYR A 56 6.48 -25.55 -7.27
CA TYR A 56 6.48 -24.43 -6.34
C TYR A 56 7.82 -23.68 -6.35
N VAL A 57 7.87 -22.57 -7.09
CA VAL A 57 9.10 -21.77 -7.27
C VAL A 57 9.72 -21.32 -5.95
N VAL A 58 8.92 -21.05 -4.91
CA VAL A 58 9.42 -20.56 -3.61
C VAL A 58 10.26 -21.63 -2.87
N ALA A 59 10.11 -22.92 -3.20
CA ALA A 59 10.99 -23.98 -2.67
C ALA A 59 12.47 -23.79 -3.04
N ASN A 60 12.77 -22.92 -4.01
CA ASN A 60 14.15 -22.50 -4.28
C ASN A 60 14.81 -21.80 -3.08
N ARG A 61 14.06 -21.15 -2.18
CA ARG A 61 14.64 -20.44 -1.02
C ARG A 61 15.37 -21.38 -0.05
N PRO A 62 14.71 -22.42 0.53
CA PRO A 62 15.42 -23.38 1.37
C PRO A 62 16.55 -24.09 0.62
N TYR A 63 16.32 -24.46 -0.65
CA TYR A 63 17.34 -25.14 -1.45
C TYR A 63 18.58 -24.27 -1.69
N SER A 64 18.37 -22.98 -1.95
CA SER A 64 19.44 -22.00 -2.16
C SER A 64 20.23 -21.78 -0.88
N MET A 65 19.54 -21.61 0.26
CA MET A 65 20.21 -21.39 1.54
C MET A 65 20.99 -22.62 2.00
N MET A 66 20.45 -23.82 1.79
CA MET A 66 21.13 -25.08 2.06
C MET A 66 22.43 -25.21 1.24
N GLN A 67 22.36 -24.97 -0.07
CA GLN A 67 23.55 -24.97 -0.94
C GLN A 67 24.58 -23.93 -0.48
N PHE A 68 24.15 -22.73 -0.13
CA PHE A 68 25.05 -21.65 0.31
C PHE A 68 25.75 -21.98 1.62
N VAL A 69 25.00 -22.40 2.64
CA VAL A 69 25.53 -22.68 3.99
C VAL A 69 26.41 -23.93 4.02
N GLN A 70 26.10 -24.94 3.20
CA GLN A 70 26.90 -26.16 3.07
C GLN A 70 28.10 -26.00 2.11
N HIS A 71 28.21 -24.87 1.39
CA HIS A 71 29.33 -24.66 0.49
C HIS A 71 30.66 -24.52 1.25
N PRO A 72 31.77 -25.11 0.78
CA PRO A 72 33.08 -24.99 1.44
C PRO A 72 33.56 -23.55 1.64
N ASP A 73 33.14 -22.65 0.74
CA ASP A 73 33.50 -21.23 0.79
C ASP A 73 32.54 -20.37 1.64
N PHE A 74 31.53 -20.94 2.30
CA PHE A 74 30.55 -20.19 3.09
C PHE A 74 31.22 -19.22 4.08
N ARG A 75 32.21 -19.70 4.86
CA ARG A 75 32.96 -18.87 5.83
C ARG A 75 33.95 -17.89 5.20
N LYS A 76 34.23 -18.00 3.90
CA LYS A 76 34.97 -16.97 3.15
C LYS A 76 34.06 -15.80 2.76
N VAL A 77 32.75 -16.05 2.65
CA VAL A 77 31.74 -15.06 2.27
C VAL A 77 31.08 -14.43 3.50
N VAL A 78 30.82 -15.23 4.54
CA VAL A 78 30.19 -14.81 5.79
C VAL A 78 31.20 -14.94 6.93
N THR A 79 31.76 -13.79 7.31
CA THR A 79 32.74 -13.69 8.40
C THR A 79 32.09 -13.46 9.75
N GLU A 80 30.86 -12.95 9.75
CA GLU A 80 30.06 -12.62 10.92
C GLU A 80 29.49 -13.88 11.59
N ASP A 81 29.21 -13.80 12.88
CA ASP A 81 28.59 -14.89 13.64
C ASP A 81 27.06 -14.90 13.52
N TYR A 82 26.48 -13.80 13.06
CA TYR A 82 25.05 -13.64 12.82
C TYR A 82 24.79 -13.26 11.37
N VAL A 83 23.68 -13.77 10.82
CA VAL A 83 23.20 -13.36 9.50
C VAL A 83 21.78 -12.83 9.59
N TYR A 84 21.54 -11.75 8.85
CA TYR A 84 20.20 -11.23 8.56
C TYR A 84 19.75 -11.78 7.20
N ILE A 85 18.72 -12.62 7.20
CA ILE A 85 18.11 -13.17 5.98
C ILE A 85 16.93 -12.27 5.61
N ALA A 86 16.92 -11.82 4.35
CA ALA A 86 16.00 -10.80 3.85
C ALA A 86 15.45 -11.16 2.46
N GLU A 87 14.24 -10.70 2.15
CA GLU A 87 13.66 -10.79 0.81
C GLU A 87 14.06 -9.57 -0.03
N THR A 88 14.11 -9.69 -1.35
CA THR A 88 14.53 -8.61 -2.25
C THR A 88 13.66 -7.35 -2.19
N ASP A 89 12.45 -7.47 -1.64
CA ASP A 89 11.48 -6.40 -1.39
C ASP A 89 11.50 -5.87 0.04
N HIS A 90 12.59 -6.10 0.79
CA HIS A 90 12.89 -5.35 2.01
C HIS A 90 13.73 -4.10 1.72
N VAL A 91 13.40 -3.00 2.39
CA VAL A 91 14.20 -1.77 2.42
C VAL A 91 14.47 -1.39 3.87
N LEU A 92 15.73 -1.11 4.19
CA LEU A 92 16.13 -0.67 5.53
C LEU A 92 15.83 0.80 5.73
N LEU A 93 15.03 1.10 6.76
CA LEU A 93 14.60 2.45 7.12
C LEU A 93 15.63 3.16 8.02
N ARG A 94 16.38 2.38 8.80
CA ARG A 94 17.43 2.84 9.73
C ARG A 94 18.48 1.73 9.97
N PRO A 95 19.60 1.99 10.66
CA PRO A 95 20.54 0.95 11.05
C PRO A 95 19.85 -0.18 11.82
N LEU A 96 20.18 -1.42 11.47
CA LEU A 96 19.60 -2.63 12.05
C LEU A 96 20.59 -3.21 13.07
N PRO A 97 20.29 -3.17 14.39
CA PRO A 97 21.10 -3.85 15.38
C PRO A 97 20.89 -5.37 15.32
N ASN A 98 21.76 -6.12 15.98
CA ASN A 98 21.57 -7.53 16.23
C ASN A 98 20.48 -7.73 17.28
N LEU A 99 19.30 -8.15 16.83
CA LEU A 99 18.15 -8.40 17.69
C LEU A 99 18.16 -9.82 18.28
N ALA A 100 19.09 -10.69 17.84
CA ALA A 100 19.19 -12.09 18.21
C ALA A 100 20.25 -12.34 19.30
N THR A 101 20.28 -13.57 19.81
CA THR A 101 21.38 -14.10 20.63
C THR A 101 21.89 -15.40 20.01
N GLU A 102 22.97 -15.96 20.54
CA GLU A 102 23.55 -17.23 20.06
C GLU A 102 22.53 -18.40 20.05
N THR A 103 21.52 -18.33 20.94
CA THR A 103 20.52 -19.37 21.13
C THR A 103 19.11 -18.97 20.72
N VAL A 104 18.82 -17.67 20.57
CA VAL A 104 17.48 -17.15 20.27
C VAL A 104 17.52 -16.27 19.02
N PRO A 105 17.08 -16.78 17.86
CA PRO A 105 16.92 -15.97 16.65
C PRO A 105 15.84 -14.91 16.84
N ALA A 106 15.95 -13.79 16.13
CA ALA A 106 14.92 -12.74 16.10
C ALA A 106 14.20 -12.75 14.75
N ALA A 107 12.87 -12.80 14.75
CA ALA A 107 12.07 -12.89 13.53
C ALA A 107 10.79 -12.05 13.62
N PHE A 108 10.26 -11.67 12.46
CA PHE A 108 8.99 -10.94 12.40
C PHE A 108 7.78 -11.84 12.65
N ASN A 109 6.74 -11.25 13.24
CA ASN A 109 5.44 -11.88 13.49
C ASN A 109 4.53 -11.83 12.24
N PHE A 110 4.46 -12.94 11.51
CA PHE A 110 3.45 -13.11 10.46
C PHE A 110 2.13 -13.53 11.10
N GLY A 111 1.34 -12.56 11.56
CA GLY A 111 0.10 -12.81 12.33
C GLY A 111 -0.94 -13.69 11.63
N TYR A 112 -0.86 -13.87 10.31
CA TYR A 112 -1.70 -14.80 9.55
C TYR A 112 -1.23 -16.27 9.62
N MET A 113 -0.02 -16.55 10.12
CA MET A 113 0.51 -17.91 10.32
C MET A 113 0.03 -18.49 11.65
N VAL A 114 -1.26 -18.78 11.70
CA VAL A 114 -1.94 -19.20 12.93
C VAL A 114 -1.66 -20.67 13.25
N ALA A 115 -0.75 -20.92 14.20
CA ALA A 115 -0.29 -22.25 14.60
C ALA A 115 -1.41 -23.24 14.99
N TRP A 116 -2.38 -22.79 15.80
CA TRP A 116 -3.48 -23.66 16.26
C TRP A 116 -4.41 -24.05 15.11
N GLY A 117 -4.59 -23.17 14.12
CA GLY A 117 -5.44 -23.43 12.95
C GLY A 117 -4.88 -24.51 12.03
N GLN A 118 -3.56 -24.76 12.10
CA GLN A 118 -2.85 -25.73 11.28
C GLN A 118 -2.31 -26.92 12.08
N ALA A 119 -2.72 -27.08 13.34
CA ALA A 119 -2.16 -28.07 14.26
C ALA A 119 -2.19 -29.51 13.68
N LYS A 120 -3.35 -29.94 13.14
CA LYS A 120 -3.51 -31.27 12.55
C LYS A 120 -2.57 -31.52 11.36
N ILE A 121 -2.35 -30.50 10.53
CA ILE A 121 -1.45 -30.60 9.37
C ILE A 121 -0.01 -30.67 9.84
N VAL A 122 0.39 -29.83 10.79
CA VAL A 122 1.74 -29.82 11.36
C VAL A 122 2.08 -31.17 12.03
N ASP A 123 1.13 -31.75 12.77
CA ASP A 123 1.33 -33.03 13.47
C ASP A 123 1.55 -34.21 12.51
N LYS A 124 1.14 -34.12 11.23
CA LYS A 124 1.50 -35.12 10.23
C LYS A 124 3.00 -35.21 9.98
N PHE A 125 3.71 -34.07 10.09
CA PHE A 125 5.14 -33.99 9.80
C PHE A 125 5.98 -34.19 11.04
N VAL A 126 5.55 -33.64 12.18
CA VAL A 126 6.20 -33.79 13.49
C VAL A 126 5.12 -33.98 14.56
N PRO A 127 4.84 -35.23 14.96
CA PRO A 127 3.82 -35.52 15.96
C PRO A 127 4.05 -34.77 17.28
N GLY A 128 3.03 -34.05 17.73
CA GLY A 128 3.05 -33.28 18.98
C GLY A 128 3.56 -31.84 18.84
N LEU A 129 3.93 -31.40 17.63
CA LEU A 129 4.35 -30.03 17.34
C LEU A 129 3.17 -29.11 16.97
N GLY A 130 2.01 -29.68 16.59
CA GLY A 130 0.82 -28.93 16.22
C GLY A 130 0.44 -27.86 17.24
N GLY A 131 0.22 -26.63 16.77
CA GLY A 131 -0.11 -25.49 17.63
C GLY A 131 1.05 -24.87 18.42
N LYS A 132 2.27 -25.41 18.31
CA LYS A 132 3.44 -24.97 19.11
C LYS A 132 4.52 -24.23 18.30
N THR A 133 4.33 -24.05 17.00
CA THR A 133 5.24 -23.30 16.14
C THR A 133 5.11 -21.79 16.36
N ASP A 134 6.22 -21.07 16.26
CA ASP A 134 6.18 -19.60 16.28
C ASP A 134 5.57 -19.07 14.95
N PRO A 135 4.84 -17.95 14.95
CA PRO A 135 4.21 -17.37 13.75
C PRO A 135 5.24 -16.57 12.92
N VAL A 136 6.28 -17.23 12.45
CA VAL A 136 7.44 -16.60 11.80
C VAL A 136 7.72 -17.21 10.41
N GLY A 137 8.70 -16.67 9.70
CA GLY A 137 9.22 -17.23 8.45
C GLY A 137 10.74 -17.11 8.39
N PRO A 138 11.38 -17.54 7.28
CA PRO A 138 12.83 -17.44 7.10
C PRO A 138 13.32 -16.01 6.81
N SER A 139 12.40 -15.04 6.69
CA SER A 139 12.71 -13.66 6.35
C SER A 139 11.57 -12.72 6.78
N PRO A 140 11.85 -11.61 7.47
CA PRO A 140 13.14 -11.25 8.02
C PRO A 140 13.48 -12.10 9.26
N VAL A 141 14.70 -12.61 9.34
CA VAL A 141 15.25 -13.26 10.54
C VAL A 141 16.71 -12.88 10.74
N ILE A 142 17.10 -12.66 11.99
CA ILE A 142 18.50 -12.62 12.42
C ILE A 142 18.77 -13.89 13.21
N ILE A 143 19.79 -14.65 12.79
CA ILE A 143 20.09 -15.96 13.35
C ILE A 143 21.60 -16.18 13.46
N HIS A 144 22.04 -16.84 14.54
CA HIS A 144 23.42 -17.25 14.68
C HIS A 144 23.79 -18.33 13.65
N VAL A 145 24.97 -18.23 13.04
CA VAL A 145 25.43 -19.11 11.96
C VAL A 145 25.35 -20.60 12.34
N GLU A 146 25.68 -20.95 13.58
CA GLU A 146 25.62 -22.34 14.04
C GLU A 146 24.19 -22.87 14.19
N GLN A 147 23.21 -22.00 14.48
CA GLN A 147 21.80 -22.39 14.42
C GLN A 147 21.33 -22.54 12.98
N LEU A 148 21.74 -21.62 12.10
CA LEU A 148 21.40 -21.68 10.67
C LEU A 148 21.90 -22.98 10.01
N LYS A 149 23.14 -23.39 10.30
CA LYS A 149 23.70 -24.68 9.81
C LYS A 149 22.84 -25.88 10.18
N LYS A 150 22.22 -25.88 11.37
CA LYS A 150 21.30 -26.93 11.81
C LYS A 150 19.94 -26.84 11.12
N MET A 151 19.51 -25.62 10.78
CA MET A 151 18.18 -25.32 10.22
C MET A 151 18.03 -25.61 8.73
N VAL A 152 19.07 -25.35 7.92
CA VAL A 152 18.92 -25.32 6.45
C VAL A 152 18.47 -26.65 5.84
N GLN A 153 18.98 -27.78 6.35
CA GLN A 153 18.60 -29.10 5.83
C GLN A 153 17.17 -29.49 6.24
N PRO A 154 16.77 -29.44 7.52
CA PRO A 154 15.38 -29.68 7.91
C PRO A 154 14.38 -28.74 7.23
N TRP A 155 14.72 -27.46 7.06
CA TRP A 155 13.85 -26.50 6.37
C TRP A 155 13.56 -26.93 4.93
N TYR A 156 14.60 -27.35 4.19
CA TYR A 156 14.45 -27.90 2.85
C TYR A 156 13.61 -29.19 2.84
N ASP A 157 13.94 -30.15 3.70
CA ASP A 157 13.28 -31.45 3.74
C ASP A 157 11.78 -31.32 4.09
N PHE A 158 11.43 -30.50 5.09
CA PHE A 158 10.03 -30.26 5.43
C PHE A 158 9.28 -29.51 4.33
N THR A 159 9.91 -28.53 3.68
CA THR A 159 9.30 -27.84 2.54
C THR A 159 8.94 -28.82 1.42
N LEU A 160 9.83 -29.75 1.08
CA LEU A 160 9.55 -30.78 0.08
C LEU A 160 8.45 -31.75 0.53
N LYS A 161 8.48 -32.22 1.78
CA LYS A 161 7.43 -33.09 2.32
C LYS A 161 6.06 -32.44 2.25
N ILE A 162 5.96 -31.16 2.62
CA ILE A 162 4.72 -30.38 2.52
C ILE A 162 4.26 -30.28 1.07
N CYS A 163 5.17 -29.95 0.14
CA CYS A 163 4.81 -29.80 -1.26
C CYS A 163 4.40 -31.12 -1.94
N ASN A 164 4.73 -32.27 -1.34
CA ASN A 164 4.33 -33.59 -1.81
C ASN A 164 3.06 -34.13 -1.13
N ASP A 165 2.47 -33.40 -0.16
CA ASP A 165 1.21 -33.74 0.50
C ASP A 165 0.10 -32.79 0.03
N ASN A 166 -0.88 -33.33 -0.72
CA ASN A 166 -1.96 -32.52 -1.30
C ASN A 166 -2.82 -31.80 -0.26
N GLU A 167 -3.06 -32.40 0.90
CA GLU A 167 -3.86 -31.79 1.96
C GLU A 167 -3.07 -30.64 2.60
N ALA A 168 -1.77 -30.82 2.85
CA ALA A 168 -0.90 -29.78 3.37
C ALA A 168 -0.73 -28.62 2.38
N VAL A 169 -0.60 -28.90 1.08
CA VAL A 169 -0.57 -27.85 0.04
C VAL A 169 -1.85 -27.02 0.05
N GLN A 170 -3.01 -27.67 0.17
CA GLN A 170 -4.30 -26.97 0.23
C GLN A 170 -4.46 -26.15 1.52
N ALA A 171 -4.06 -26.71 2.67
CA ALA A 171 -4.24 -26.07 3.97
C ALA A 171 -3.26 -24.93 4.25
N LEU A 172 -1.99 -25.11 3.87
CA LEU A 172 -0.90 -24.15 4.13
C LEU A 172 -0.73 -23.14 2.99
N GLY A 173 -1.24 -23.46 1.80
CA GLY A 173 -1.35 -22.52 0.68
C GLY A 173 -0.01 -21.97 0.19
N TRP A 174 0.03 -20.67 -0.05
CA TRP A 174 1.17 -19.98 -0.68
C TRP A 174 2.37 -19.76 0.26
N VAL A 175 2.18 -19.93 1.57
CA VAL A 175 3.22 -19.78 2.63
C VAL A 175 3.81 -21.11 3.10
N ARG A 176 3.62 -22.18 2.32
CA ARG A 176 4.05 -23.53 2.68
C ARG A 176 5.56 -23.68 2.93
N GLU A 177 6.40 -22.86 2.28
CA GLU A 177 7.84 -22.79 2.59
C GLU A 177 8.10 -22.21 3.98
N MET A 178 7.38 -21.14 4.37
CA MET A 178 7.49 -20.56 5.71
C MET A 178 7.05 -21.56 6.79
N TRP A 179 6.04 -22.38 6.51
CA TRP A 179 5.69 -23.51 7.39
C TRP A 179 6.81 -24.55 7.48
N GLY A 180 7.51 -24.83 6.37
CA GLY A 180 8.72 -25.64 6.38
C GLY A 180 9.78 -25.09 7.36
N TRP A 181 9.98 -23.77 7.39
CA TRP A 181 10.87 -23.11 8.37
C TRP A 181 10.39 -23.31 9.81
N CYS A 182 9.11 -23.02 10.09
CA CYS A 182 8.55 -23.13 11.43
C CYS A 182 8.58 -24.57 11.98
N ILE A 183 8.28 -25.55 11.13
CA ILE A 183 8.32 -26.97 11.49
C ILE A 183 9.76 -27.40 11.73
N ALA A 184 10.72 -26.97 10.90
CA ALA A 184 12.14 -27.21 11.12
C ALA A 184 12.62 -26.65 12.46
N ALA A 185 12.35 -25.37 12.74
CA ALA A 185 12.74 -24.73 14.00
C ALA A 185 12.11 -25.44 15.20
N GLY A 186 10.80 -25.70 15.14
CA GLY A 186 10.08 -26.40 16.19
C GLY A 186 10.61 -27.82 16.44
N SER A 187 10.95 -28.56 15.38
CA SER A 187 11.53 -29.91 15.48
C SER A 187 12.92 -29.93 16.15
N LEU A 188 13.65 -28.83 16.06
CA LEU A 188 14.96 -28.63 16.67
C LEU A 188 14.89 -27.96 18.05
N GLY A 189 13.69 -27.65 18.55
CA GLY A 189 13.48 -26.91 19.80
C GLY A 189 13.92 -25.45 19.74
N ILE A 190 14.10 -24.88 18.55
CA ILE A 190 14.49 -23.47 18.36
C ILE A 190 13.26 -22.59 18.53
N LYS A 191 13.37 -21.60 19.41
CA LYS A 191 12.36 -20.58 19.66
C LYS A 191 12.85 -19.20 19.27
N HIS A 192 11.97 -18.42 18.65
CA HIS A 192 12.28 -17.09 18.15
C HIS A 192 11.86 -16.01 19.16
N ARG A 193 12.65 -14.94 19.23
CA ARG A 193 12.17 -13.64 19.69
C ARG A 193 11.31 -13.05 18.56
N VAL A 194 10.00 -13.12 18.73
CA VAL A 194 8.99 -12.66 17.75
C VAL A 194 8.74 -11.17 17.93
N LEU A 195 8.89 -10.38 16.86
CA LEU A 195 8.92 -8.92 16.91
C LEU A 195 7.97 -8.27 15.88
N ASP A 196 6.90 -7.63 16.34
CA ASP A 196 5.99 -6.84 15.50
C ASP A 196 6.62 -5.56 14.93
N SER A 197 7.66 -5.06 15.59
CA SER A 197 8.40 -3.85 15.20
C SER A 197 9.53 -4.13 14.22
N PHE A 198 9.80 -5.39 13.87
CA PHE A 198 10.95 -5.70 13.02
C PHE A 198 10.75 -5.17 11.59
N GLN A 199 9.55 -5.37 11.02
CA GLN A 199 9.18 -4.83 9.73
C GLN A 199 7.78 -4.22 9.73
N TYR A 200 7.57 -3.32 8.77
CA TYR A 200 6.26 -2.85 8.35
C TYR A 200 5.89 -3.51 7.01
N GLU A 201 4.70 -4.09 6.92
CA GLU A 201 4.21 -4.81 5.73
C GLU A 201 2.76 -4.45 5.34
N GLY A 202 2.43 -3.15 5.29
CA GLY A 202 1.09 -2.69 4.88
C GLY A 202 0.97 -2.31 3.40
N GLY A 203 -0.01 -2.86 2.68
CA GLY A 203 -0.56 -2.27 1.45
C GLY A 203 -1.33 -0.98 1.73
N SER A 204 -2.20 -0.46 0.86
CA SER A 204 -2.89 0.85 1.06
C SER A 204 -3.70 1.00 2.36
N ILE A 205 -4.01 -0.10 3.05
CA ILE A 205 -4.86 -0.12 4.25
C ILE A 205 -4.20 -0.80 5.44
N GLY A 206 -3.28 -1.75 5.26
CA GLY A 206 -2.75 -2.53 6.39
C GLY A 206 -2.06 -1.66 7.45
N ASN A 207 -2.21 -1.95 8.75
CA ASN A 207 -1.39 -1.35 9.81
C ASN A 207 -1.37 0.21 9.83
N ARG A 208 -2.54 0.87 9.69
CA ARG A 208 -2.66 2.34 9.55
C ARG A 208 -2.28 3.16 10.77
N GLU A 209 -2.46 2.63 11.97
CA GLU A 209 -2.14 3.31 13.24
C GLU A 209 -0.62 3.46 13.48
N ARG A 210 0.19 2.98 12.53
CA ARG A 210 1.64 2.86 12.65
C ARG A 210 2.27 3.87 11.68
N PRO A 211 2.66 5.07 12.15
CA PRO A 211 3.23 6.10 11.29
C PRO A 211 4.56 5.63 10.69
N LEU A 212 4.84 6.07 9.47
CA LEU A 212 6.13 5.87 8.82
C LEU A 212 6.69 7.23 8.43
N SER A 213 7.97 7.44 8.67
CA SER A 213 8.69 8.57 8.10
C SER A 213 9.98 8.08 7.49
N TRP A 214 10.51 8.85 6.56
CA TRP A 214 11.86 8.63 6.09
C TRP A 214 12.40 9.94 5.54
N PRO A 215 13.59 10.37 5.98
CA PRO A 215 14.52 9.70 6.90
C PRO A 215 14.09 9.75 8.40
N VAL A 216 14.42 8.69 9.17
CA VAL A 216 13.98 8.50 10.57
C VAL A 216 15.04 8.95 11.59
N LEU A 217 14.68 9.75 12.59
CA LEU A 217 15.59 10.09 13.69
C LEU A 217 16.26 8.82 14.30
N PRO A 218 17.57 8.83 14.59
CA PRO A 218 18.29 7.72 15.24
C PRO A 218 17.95 7.60 16.73
N VAL A 219 16.70 7.83 17.11
CA VAL A 219 16.23 7.64 18.49
C VAL A 219 15.81 6.17 18.65
N PRO A 220 16.26 5.47 19.71
CA PRO A 220 15.80 4.13 20.03
C PRO A 220 14.28 4.07 20.11
N VAL A 221 13.70 2.96 19.65
CA VAL A 221 12.25 2.73 19.75
C VAL A 221 11.87 2.71 21.23
N THR A 222 11.19 3.76 21.70
CA THR A 222 10.62 3.80 23.04
C THR A 222 9.30 3.00 23.06
N PRO A 223 8.97 2.32 24.18
CA PRO A 223 7.73 1.53 24.29
C PRO A 223 6.43 2.34 24.13
N ASP A 224 6.49 3.66 24.16
CA ASP A 224 5.36 4.57 24.27
C ASP A 224 4.70 4.95 22.93
N ARG A 225 5.05 4.28 21.82
CA ARG A 225 4.47 4.50 20.47
C ARG A 225 4.67 5.92 19.91
N SER A 226 5.47 6.76 20.56
CA SER A 226 5.75 8.14 20.12
C SER A 226 6.78 8.22 18.98
N SER A 227 7.49 7.13 18.70
CA SER A 227 8.51 7.02 17.66
C SER A 227 8.21 5.88 16.69
N MET A 228 8.49 6.09 15.40
CA MET A 228 8.38 5.08 14.35
C MET A 228 9.18 3.82 14.73
N PRO A 229 8.56 2.63 14.92
CA PRO A 229 9.22 1.47 15.52
C PRO A 229 9.84 0.48 14.53
N TYR A 230 9.74 0.70 13.22
CA TYR A 230 10.17 -0.27 12.18
C TYR A 230 11.62 -0.13 11.74
N TYR A 231 12.30 -1.25 11.52
CA TYR A 231 13.63 -1.27 10.88
C TYR A 231 13.53 -1.47 9.37
N ILE A 232 12.52 -2.24 8.94
CA ILE A 232 12.34 -2.68 7.56
C ILE A 232 10.98 -2.22 7.04
N LEU A 233 10.96 -1.76 5.79
CA LEU A 233 9.75 -1.66 4.98
C LEU A 233 9.73 -2.86 4.02
N HIS A 234 8.71 -3.71 4.13
CA HIS A 234 8.46 -4.83 3.21
C HIS A 234 7.36 -4.46 2.23
N TYR A 235 7.73 -4.14 0.99
CA TYR A 235 6.79 -3.69 -0.04
C TYR A 235 6.21 -4.86 -0.86
N THR A 236 5.68 -5.86 -0.16
CA THR A 236 5.12 -7.07 -0.79
C THR A 236 3.74 -6.86 -1.42
N TYR A 237 2.95 -5.97 -0.83
CA TYR A 237 1.62 -5.56 -1.29
C TYR A 237 1.72 -4.32 -2.17
N GLY A 238 0.88 -4.26 -3.22
CA GLY A 238 0.70 -3.04 -3.99
C GLY A 238 0.18 -1.91 -3.10
N ILE A 239 0.72 -0.71 -3.31
CA ILE A 239 0.26 0.52 -2.69
C ILE A 239 -0.51 1.29 -3.75
N GLU A 240 -1.83 1.23 -3.62
CA GLU A 240 -2.82 1.55 -4.64
C GLU A 240 -3.79 2.62 -4.13
N TYR A 241 -3.93 3.70 -4.88
CA TYR A 241 -4.79 4.82 -4.52
C TYR A 241 -5.54 5.39 -5.72
N SER A 242 -6.71 5.97 -5.49
CA SER A 242 -7.29 6.92 -6.44
C SER A 242 -6.45 8.20 -6.46
N ILE A 243 -6.61 9.05 -7.46
CA ILE A 243 -5.85 10.31 -7.52
C ILE A 243 -6.21 11.27 -6.38
N GLU A 244 -7.35 11.07 -5.72
CA GLU A 244 -7.79 11.78 -4.52
C GLU A 244 -7.23 11.19 -3.22
N GLY A 245 -6.49 10.08 -3.30
CA GLY A 245 -5.91 9.40 -2.14
C GLY A 245 -6.86 8.49 -1.39
N LEU A 246 -7.92 8.00 -2.03
CA LEU A 246 -8.71 6.89 -1.48
C LEU A 246 -7.95 5.58 -1.68
N PRO A 247 -7.73 4.75 -0.64
CA PRO A 247 -6.98 3.52 -0.78
C PRO A 247 -7.80 2.45 -1.53
N MET A 248 -7.22 1.87 -2.58
CA MET A 248 -7.87 0.90 -3.47
C MET A 248 -7.28 -0.50 -3.23
N GLU A 249 -7.90 -1.36 -2.44
CA GLU A 249 -7.39 -2.73 -2.28
C GLU A 249 -7.96 -3.68 -3.32
N LEU A 250 -7.19 -4.74 -3.64
CA LEU A 250 -7.56 -5.82 -4.58
C LEU A 250 -7.62 -5.43 -6.07
N GLN A 251 -7.27 -4.19 -6.41
CA GLN A 251 -7.14 -3.71 -7.78
C GLN A 251 -6.00 -2.70 -7.90
N VAL A 252 -5.57 -2.45 -9.13
CA VAL A 252 -4.60 -1.40 -9.43
C VAL A 252 -5.29 -0.03 -9.35
N GLY A 253 -4.74 0.87 -8.56
CA GLY A 253 -5.23 2.24 -8.40
C GLY A 253 -4.86 3.16 -9.57
N GLU A 254 -5.44 4.36 -9.60
CA GLU A 254 -5.06 5.38 -10.58
C GLU A 254 -3.62 5.88 -10.33
N TRP A 255 -3.25 5.99 -9.06
CA TRP A 255 -1.86 6.00 -8.62
C TRP A 255 -1.52 4.64 -8.02
N SER A 256 -0.40 4.08 -8.45
CA SER A 256 -0.08 2.70 -8.19
C SER A 256 1.41 2.47 -8.03
N LEU A 257 1.78 1.81 -6.93
CA LEU A 257 3.14 1.41 -6.62
C LEU A 257 3.15 -0.06 -6.15
N ASP A 258 3.27 -0.97 -7.11
CA ASP A 258 3.46 -2.40 -6.91
C ASP A 258 4.74 -2.85 -7.62
N LYS A 259 5.55 -3.69 -6.95
CA LYS A 259 6.76 -4.31 -7.52
C LYS A 259 6.48 -5.10 -8.80
N ARG A 260 5.26 -5.65 -8.94
CA ARG A 260 4.82 -6.45 -10.09
C ARG A 260 4.77 -5.63 -11.39
N HIS A 261 4.67 -4.31 -11.29
CA HIS A 261 4.75 -3.40 -12.44
C HIS A 261 6.14 -3.38 -13.09
N TYR A 262 7.15 -3.90 -12.39
CA TYR A 262 8.56 -3.81 -12.76
C TYR A 262 9.19 -5.19 -13.00
N MET A 263 8.39 -6.25 -13.20
CA MET A 263 8.92 -7.61 -13.41
C MET A 263 9.81 -7.78 -14.66
N GLY A 264 9.77 -6.83 -15.60
CA GLY A 264 10.61 -6.83 -16.80
C GLY A 264 11.31 -5.51 -17.10
N ALA A 265 11.21 -4.51 -16.21
CA ALA A 265 11.81 -3.19 -16.42
C ALA A 265 12.06 -2.49 -15.08
N HIS A 266 13.08 -1.63 -15.03
CA HIS A 266 13.40 -0.87 -13.81
C HIS A 266 12.36 0.21 -13.52
N PRO A 267 12.19 0.67 -12.27
CA PRO A 267 11.41 1.88 -12.02
C PRO A 267 12.00 3.08 -12.77
N PRO A 268 11.21 4.09 -13.16
CA PRO A 268 11.75 5.35 -13.67
C PRO A 268 12.62 6.04 -12.60
N ARG A 269 13.53 6.93 -13.02
CA ARG A 269 14.36 7.73 -12.09
C ARG A 269 13.56 8.67 -11.20
N ALA A 270 12.35 9.01 -11.61
CA ALA A 270 11.41 9.79 -10.83
C ALA A 270 10.04 9.11 -10.93
N LEU A 271 9.63 8.48 -9.83
CA LEU A 271 8.27 7.98 -9.69
C LEU A 271 7.27 9.14 -9.62
N ALA A 272 6.07 8.92 -10.13
CA ALA A 272 4.96 9.83 -9.93
C ALA A 272 4.70 10.02 -8.43
N ALA A 273 4.55 11.27 -8.00
CA ALA A 273 4.25 11.57 -6.61
C ALA A 273 2.94 10.89 -6.17
N PRO A 274 2.89 10.29 -4.96
CA PRO A 274 1.65 9.80 -4.41
C PRO A 274 0.59 10.90 -4.33
N PRO A 275 -0.71 10.55 -4.38
CA PRO A 275 -1.77 11.46 -4.02
C PRO A 275 -1.45 12.11 -2.67
N LYS A 276 -1.76 13.40 -2.51
CA LYS A 276 -1.51 14.16 -1.27
C LYS A 276 -2.12 13.48 -0.03
N CYS A 277 -3.10 12.63 -0.28
CA CYS A 277 -3.87 11.91 0.70
C CYS A 277 -3.52 10.45 0.88
N ALA A 278 -2.46 10.00 0.23
CA ALA A 278 -1.94 8.67 0.46
C ALA A 278 -1.30 8.59 1.85
N HIS A 279 -1.30 7.38 2.41
CA HIS A 279 -0.67 7.13 3.71
C HIS A 279 0.86 7.18 3.56
N ASP A 280 1.56 7.47 4.66
CA ASP A 280 3.01 7.62 4.74
C ASP A 280 3.80 6.58 3.94
N ARG A 281 3.41 5.31 3.95
CA ARG A 281 4.05 4.22 3.17
C ARG A 281 4.22 4.54 1.69
N ALA A 282 3.25 5.22 1.08
CA ALA A 282 3.27 5.57 -0.33
C ALA A 282 4.36 6.61 -0.59
N HIS A 283 4.42 7.61 0.29
CA HIS A 283 5.44 8.65 0.30
C HIS A 283 6.81 8.04 0.57
N VAL A 284 6.98 7.35 1.70
CA VAL A 284 8.23 6.70 2.13
C VAL A 284 8.78 5.76 1.07
N LEU A 285 7.99 4.82 0.52
CA LEU A 285 8.48 3.90 -0.51
C LEU A 285 8.90 4.65 -1.79
N SER A 286 8.10 5.62 -2.23
CA SER A 286 8.44 6.47 -3.39
C SER A 286 9.75 7.23 -3.15
N THR A 287 9.95 7.77 -1.96
CA THR A 287 11.20 8.42 -1.55
C THR A 287 12.38 7.50 -1.59
N LEU A 288 12.26 6.30 -1.03
CA LEU A 288 13.34 5.32 -1.02
C LEU A 288 13.75 4.93 -2.46
N ILE A 289 12.79 4.72 -3.36
CA ILE A 289 13.07 4.37 -4.76
C ILE A 289 13.68 5.56 -5.52
N ASN A 290 13.12 6.76 -5.39
CA ASN A 290 13.65 7.97 -6.01
C ASN A 290 15.05 8.30 -5.48
N ASN A 291 15.31 8.03 -4.20
CA ASN A 291 16.62 8.20 -3.60
C ASN A 291 17.68 7.31 -4.26
N ALA A 292 17.38 6.01 -4.38
CA ALA A 292 18.29 5.07 -5.02
C ALA A 292 18.54 5.43 -6.48
N SER A 293 17.48 5.73 -7.22
CA SER A 293 17.57 6.01 -8.66
C SER A 293 18.25 7.35 -9.01
N ALA A 294 18.15 8.35 -8.13
CA ALA A 294 18.90 9.60 -8.25
C ALA A 294 20.39 9.43 -7.94
N THR A 295 20.74 8.52 -7.03
CA THR A 295 22.14 8.33 -6.58
C THR A 295 22.93 7.41 -7.49
N LEU A 296 22.29 6.38 -8.05
CA LEU A 296 22.96 5.38 -8.86
C LEU A 296 23.19 5.91 -10.29
N ALA A 297 24.46 6.06 -10.66
CA ALA A 297 24.88 6.61 -11.96
C ALA A 297 24.30 5.80 -13.13
N ASN A 298 24.33 4.47 -13.03
CA ASN A 298 23.91 3.54 -14.09
C ASN A 298 22.42 3.14 -14.00
N TRP A 299 21.57 3.95 -13.37
CA TRP A 299 20.14 3.64 -13.36
C TRP A 299 19.57 3.63 -14.79
N PRO A 300 18.97 2.51 -15.24
CA PRO A 300 18.58 2.34 -16.64
C PRO A 300 17.56 3.37 -17.10
N GLY A 301 17.74 3.89 -18.33
CA GLY A 301 16.91 4.96 -18.89
C GLY A 301 15.54 4.52 -19.41
N MET A 302 15.38 3.24 -19.76
CA MET A 302 14.07 2.66 -20.11
C MET A 302 13.41 2.12 -18.85
N GLY A 303 12.85 3.03 -18.05
CA GLY A 303 12.01 2.64 -16.93
C GLY A 303 10.72 2.00 -17.42
N GLY A 304 10.25 0.95 -16.74
CA GLY A 304 8.86 0.54 -16.80
C GLY A 304 8.00 1.76 -16.51
N ASN A 305 7.14 2.10 -17.46
CA ASN A 305 6.34 3.31 -17.35
C ASN A 305 5.16 3.03 -16.42
N THR A 306 5.01 3.77 -15.32
CA THR A 306 3.75 3.74 -14.55
C THR A 306 2.56 4.14 -15.42
N ASN A 307 2.74 4.85 -16.56
CA ASN A 307 1.68 5.11 -17.54
C ASN A 307 1.09 3.84 -18.16
N ASN A 308 1.81 2.73 -18.17
CA ASN A 308 1.21 1.44 -18.55
C ASN A 308 0.39 0.81 -17.42
N PHE A 309 0.41 1.37 -16.21
CA PHE A 309 -0.36 0.93 -15.04
C PHE A 309 -1.30 2.03 -14.49
N HIS A 310 -1.18 3.27 -14.99
CA HIS A 310 -2.17 4.36 -14.90
C HIS A 310 -3.40 3.95 -15.72
N HIS A 311 -4.04 2.84 -15.33
CA HIS A 311 -5.32 2.44 -15.82
C HIS A 311 -6.35 2.87 -14.79
N LEU A 312 -7.11 3.93 -14.92
CA LEU A 312 -7.49 4.69 -16.09
C LEU A 312 -8.03 5.98 -15.52
N ASP A 313 -7.44 7.09 -15.94
CA ASP A 313 -8.24 8.29 -16.02
C ASP A 313 -9.30 8.10 -17.12
N LEU A 314 -10.49 7.63 -16.75
CA LEU A 314 -11.59 7.49 -17.69
C LEU A 314 -12.37 8.79 -17.91
N ARG A 315 -11.85 9.95 -17.51
CA ARG A 315 -12.51 11.26 -17.67
C ARG A 315 -12.83 11.60 -19.15
N GLY A 316 -12.43 10.77 -20.12
CA GLY A 316 -12.89 10.78 -21.51
C GLY A 316 -12.96 9.41 -22.23
N HIS A 317 -13.05 8.29 -21.50
CA HIS A 317 -12.94 6.96 -22.12
C HIS A 317 -14.21 6.55 -22.90
N PRO A 318 -14.10 5.85 -24.04
CA PRO A 318 -15.23 5.44 -24.87
C PRO A 318 -16.33 4.67 -24.14
N LEU A 319 -16.02 4.00 -23.03
CA LEU A 319 -17.01 3.32 -22.18
C LEU A 319 -18.10 4.27 -21.66
N ARG A 320 -17.77 5.54 -21.36
CA ARG A 320 -18.74 6.52 -20.85
C ARG A 320 -19.68 7.04 -21.94
N SER A 321 -19.21 7.10 -23.19
CA SER A 321 -20.00 7.54 -24.35
C SER A 321 -20.73 6.39 -25.06
N HIS A 322 -20.33 5.14 -24.82
CA HIS A 322 -20.92 3.96 -25.45
C HIS A 322 -22.21 3.54 -24.74
N ALA A 323 -23.34 3.52 -25.44
CA ALA A 323 -24.68 3.39 -24.85
C ALA A 323 -24.87 2.18 -23.90
N VAL A 324 -24.40 0.99 -24.30
CA VAL A 324 -24.51 -0.22 -23.46
C VAL A 324 -23.51 -0.21 -22.31
N ALA A 325 -22.28 0.22 -22.57
CA ALA A 325 -21.24 0.21 -21.54
C ALA A 325 -21.51 1.26 -20.47
N ALA A 326 -21.95 2.45 -20.88
CA ALA A 326 -22.35 3.53 -19.99
C ALA A 326 -23.42 3.08 -18.98
N LYS A 327 -24.33 2.19 -19.39
CA LYS A 327 -25.34 1.58 -18.51
C LYS A 327 -24.76 0.58 -17.51
N LEU A 328 -23.73 -0.18 -17.88
CA LEU A 328 -23.07 -1.17 -17.00
C LEU A 328 -22.09 -0.55 -16.00
N LEU A 329 -21.52 0.63 -16.30
CA LEU A 329 -20.56 1.32 -15.45
C LEU A 329 -21.07 1.51 -14.01
N GLY A 330 -20.30 1.03 -13.03
CA GLY A 330 -20.59 1.22 -11.62
C GLY A 330 -21.83 0.47 -11.13
N THR A 331 -22.04 -0.77 -11.62
CA THR A 331 -23.19 -1.61 -11.25
C THR A 331 -22.76 -2.93 -10.62
N GLY A 332 -23.62 -3.49 -9.76
CA GLY A 332 -23.43 -4.79 -9.14
C GLY A 332 -24.15 -4.94 -7.78
N PRO A 333 -24.00 -6.08 -7.10
CA PRO A 333 -23.24 -7.24 -7.53
C PRO A 333 -23.98 -7.99 -8.65
N TRP A 334 -23.22 -8.61 -9.54
CA TRP A 334 -23.67 -9.52 -10.56
C TRP A 334 -23.34 -10.96 -10.14
N LEU A 335 -24.28 -11.86 -10.38
CA LEU A 335 -24.09 -13.30 -10.27
C LEU A 335 -23.68 -13.83 -11.66
N LEU A 336 -22.41 -14.21 -11.83
CA LEU A 336 -21.88 -14.80 -13.05
C LEU A 336 -21.74 -16.32 -12.88
N ALA A 337 -22.32 -17.10 -13.79
CA ALA A 337 -22.22 -18.55 -13.87
C ALA A 337 -21.90 -18.95 -15.31
N GLY A 338 -20.69 -19.46 -15.55
CA GLY A 338 -20.29 -20.01 -16.83
C GLY A 338 -20.46 -21.53 -16.83
N ALA A 339 -21.21 -22.06 -17.80
CA ALA A 339 -21.28 -23.48 -18.09
C ALA A 339 -20.75 -23.73 -19.50
N ASP A 340 -19.67 -24.50 -19.60
CA ASP A 340 -19.61 -25.45 -20.70
C ASP A 340 -20.31 -26.72 -20.18
N VAL A 341 -21.49 -27.01 -20.71
CA VAL A 341 -22.36 -28.10 -20.23
C VAL A 341 -21.71 -29.48 -20.47
N ALA A 342 -20.67 -29.55 -21.31
CA ALA A 342 -19.93 -30.77 -21.60
C ALA A 342 -18.71 -31.02 -20.69
N ASP A 343 -18.15 -30.00 -20.03
CA ASP A 343 -16.92 -30.13 -19.23
C ASP A 343 -17.07 -29.56 -17.81
N ARG A 344 -17.40 -30.45 -16.85
CA ARG A 344 -17.49 -30.13 -15.42
C ARG A 344 -16.18 -29.60 -14.82
N ARG A 345 -15.03 -29.75 -15.49
CA ARG A 345 -13.75 -29.20 -15.02
C ARG A 345 -13.62 -27.70 -15.28
N ASN A 346 -14.50 -27.11 -16.09
CA ASN A 346 -14.42 -25.71 -16.54
C ASN A 346 -15.56 -24.79 -16.05
N ALA A 347 -16.49 -25.32 -15.25
CA ALA A 347 -17.57 -24.55 -14.66
C ALA A 347 -17.04 -23.56 -13.61
N PHE A 348 -17.49 -22.31 -13.67
CA PHE A 348 -17.14 -21.30 -12.68
C PHE A 348 -18.35 -20.46 -12.29
N ARG A 349 -18.38 -20.07 -11.01
CA ARG A 349 -19.41 -19.23 -10.42
C ARG A 349 -18.77 -18.12 -9.61
N LEU A 350 -19.15 -16.88 -9.91
CA LEU A 350 -18.82 -15.67 -9.15
C LEU A 350 -20.12 -15.06 -8.64
N GLU A 351 -20.32 -15.12 -7.32
CA GLU A 351 -21.57 -14.68 -6.69
C GLU A 351 -21.62 -13.18 -6.43
N LYS A 352 -20.46 -12.52 -6.47
CA LYS A 352 -20.37 -11.08 -6.28
C LYS A 352 -19.39 -10.56 -7.30
N MET A 353 -19.88 -9.95 -8.36
CA MET A 353 -19.07 -9.29 -9.38
C MET A 353 -19.53 -7.85 -9.53
N TRP A 354 -18.64 -6.87 -9.47
CA TRP A 354 -18.98 -5.47 -9.72
C TRP A 354 -18.26 -4.99 -10.96
N ILE A 355 -19.01 -4.33 -11.86
CA ILE A 355 -18.49 -3.75 -13.08
C ILE A 355 -18.17 -2.29 -12.76
N LEU A 356 -16.89 -2.01 -12.57
CA LEU A 356 -16.44 -0.70 -12.09
C LEU A 356 -16.28 0.27 -13.25
N THR A 357 -16.31 1.56 -12.92
CA THR A 357 -16.16 2.61 -13.91
C THR A 357 -14.83 2.46 -14.63
N ASN A 358 -13.73 2.27 -13.90
CA ASN A 358 -12.32 2.13 -14.34
C ASN A 358 -11.99 0.89 -15.22
N GLY A 359 -12.95 0.25 -15.91
CA GLY A 359 -12.67 -0.91 -16.78
C GLY A 359 -12.22 -2.16 -16.02
N TRP A 360 -12.21 -2.14 -14.70
CA TRP A 360 -12.04 -3.32 -13.86
C TRP A 360 -13.39 -3.96 -13.58
N LEU A 361 -13.38 -5.27 -13.42
CA LEU A 361 -14.37 -5.93 -12.61
C LEU A 361 -13.69 -6.53 -11.38
N ILE A 362 -14.40 -6.51 -10.27
CA ILE A 362 -13.94 -7.07 -9.01
C ILE A 362 -14.91 -8.16 -8.60
N SER A 363 -14.43 -9.18 -7.91
CA SER A 363 -15.26 -10.25 -7.42
C SER A 363 -14.79 -10.80 -6.09
N SER A 364 -15.63 -11.61 -5.45
CA SER A 364 -15.25 -12.34 -4.23
C SER A 364 -14.08 -13.32 -4.41
N LYS A 365 -13.69 -13.63 -5.65
CA LYS A 365 -12.58 -14.55 -5.96
C LYS A 365 -11.37 -13.87 -6.63
N GLY A 366 -11.37 -12.54 -6.74
CA GLY A 366 -10.30 -11.78 -7.40
C GLY A 366 -10.85 -10.76 -8.39
N HIS A 367 -9.98 -10.23 -9.24
CA HIS A 367 -10.30 -9.18 -10.20
C HIS A 367 -10.20 -9.64 -11.66
N GLY A 368 -10.75 -8.83 -12.56
CA GLY A 368 -10.69 -9.02 -14.01
C GLY A 368 -10.85 -7.68 -14.74
N ARG A 369 -10.87 -7.71 -16.07
CA ARG A 369 -11.03 -6.52 -16.91
C ARG A 369 -12.32 -6.58 -17.70
N TRP A 370 -12.84 -5.44 -18.09
CA TRP A 370 -13.93 -5.38 -19.06
C TRP A 370 -13.76 -4.20 -20.01
N GLY A 371 -14.38 -4.29 -21.17
CA GLY A 371 -14.21 -3.28 -22.21
C GLY A 371 -15.19 -3.43 -23.37
N LEU A 372 -15.00 -2.59 -24.38
CA LEU A 372 -15.74 -2.64 -25.64
C LEU A 372 -15.13 -3.67 -26.59
N VAL A 373 -15.95 -4.24 -27.47
CA VAL A 373 -15.50 -5.09 -28.56
C VAL A 373 -15.24 -4.21 -29.79
N ALA A 374 -14.07 -4.31 -30.41
CA ALA A 374 -13.75 -3.55 -31.61
C ALA A 374 -14.56 -4.04 -32.82
N ASN A 375 -15.11 -3.10 -33.61
CA ASN A 375 -15.76 -3.39 -34.88
C ASN A 375 -14.72 -3.22 -36.00
N GLY A 376 -14.39 -4.30 -36.71
CA GLY A 376 -13.27 -4.38 -37.66
C GLY A 376 -13.39 -3.52 -38.93
N GLY A 377 -14.27 -2.51 -38.99
CA GLY A 377 -14.52 -1.76 -40.23
C GLY A 377 -15.17 -0.36 -40.16
N SER A 378 -15.23 0.37 -39.04
CA SER A 378 -15.81 1.73 -39.05
C SER A 378 -15.12 2.77 -38.15
N ALA A 379 -15.34 4.05 -38.48
CA ALA A 379 -14.72 5.22 -37.83
C ALA A 379 -15.14 5.49 -36.38
N SER A 380 -16.16 4.79 -35.85
CA SER A 380 -16.53 4.81 -34.42
C SER A 380 -16.03 3.58 -33.63
N GLY A 381 -15.30 2.67 -34.27
CA GLY A 381 -14.39 1.70 -33.66
C GLY A 381 -14.95 0.51 -32.88
N TYR A 382 -16.20 0.52 -32.40
CA TYR A 382 -16.73 -0.52 -31.47
C TYR A 382 -18.11 -1.09 -31.85
N GLU A 383 -18.37 -2.32 -31.41
CA GLU A 383 -19.65 -3.03 -31.54
C GLU A 383 -20.71 -2.42 -30.61
N PRO A 384 -21.93 -2.13 -31.09
CA PRO A 384 -22.90 -1.30 -30.38
C PRO A 384 -23.53 -1.96 -29.14
N ASP A 385 -23.54 -3.28 -29.08
CA ASP A 385 -24.27 -4.06 -28.06
C ASP A 385 -23.43 -5.15 -27.36
N LEU A 386 -22.13 -5.22 -27.69
CA LEU A 386 -21.22 -6.21 -27.14
C LEU A 386 -20.21 -5.58 -26.19
N VAL A 387 -19.98 -6.25 -25.07
CA VAL A 387 -18.87 -5.97 -24.16
C VAL A 387 -18.05 -7.23 -23.94
N LYS A 388 -16.76 -7.02 -23.66
CA LYS A 388 -15.80 -8.07 -23.38
C LYS A 388 -15.54 -8.11 -21.87
N LEU A 389 -15.52 -9.31 -21.28
CA LEU A 389 -15.13 -9.56 -19.89
C LEU A 389 -13.92 -10.52 -19.86
N ASP A 390 -12.83 -10.11 -19.24
CA ASP A 390 -11.63 -10.93 -19.00
C ASP A 390 -11.56 -11.28 -17.50
N ILE A 391 -11.90 -12.53 -17.15
CA ILE A 391 -12.04 -12.97 -15.76
C ILE A 391 -11.45 -14.36 -15.58
N CYS A 392 -10.63 -14.58 -14.55
CA CYS A 392 -10.05 -15.89 -14.24
C CYS A 392 -9.36 -16.54 -15.47
N ASN A 393 -8.60 -15.77 -16.23
CA ASN A 393 -7.95 -16.18 -17.49
C ASN A 393 -8.92 -16.63 -18.60
N LYS A 394 -10.21 -16.28 -18.50
CA LYS A 394 -11.20 -16.50 -19.54
C LYS A 394 -11.63 -15.17 -20.14
N GLN A 395 -11.78 -15.16 -21.46
CA GLN A 395 -12.34 -14.04 -22.19
C GLN A 395 -13.76 -14.39 -22.62
N LEU A 396 -14.74 -13.61 -22.18
CA LEU A 396 -16.15 -13.72 -22.53
C LEU A 396 -16.56 -12.53 -23.37
N VAL A 397 -17.36 -12.74 -24.40
CA VAL A 397 -17.99 -11.67 -25.16
C VAL A 397 -19.48 -11.79 -24.94
N VAL A 398 -20.08 -10.75 -24.35
CA VAL A 398 -21.44 -10.81 -23.85
C VAL A 398 -22.29 -9.66 -24.39
N ARG A 399 -23.60 -9.94 -24.49
CA ARG A 399 -24.65 -8.99 -24.85
C ARG A 399 -25.47 -8.67 -23.61
N ALA A 400 -25.65 -7.38 -23.32
CA ALA A 400 -26.43 -6.93 -22.17
C ALA A 400 -27.92 -6.71 -22.53
N SER A 401 -28.82 -7.11 -21.64
CA SER A 401 -30.26 -6.81 -21.72
C SER A 401 -30.72 -6.03 -20.49
N PHE A 402 -31.50 -4.97 -20.74
CA PHE A 402 -31.94 -3.98 -19.75
C PHE A 402 -33.48 -3.84 -19.71
N GLU A 403 -34.19 -4.97 -19.66
CA GLU A 403 -35.66 -4.98 -19.66
C GLU A 403 -36.23 -4.34 -18.38
N ALA A 404 -37.17 -3.40 -18.55
CA ALA A 404 -37.84 -2.77 -17.42
C ALA A 404 -38.65 -3.81 -16.61
N GLY A 405 -38.54 -3.76 -15.28
CA GLY A 405 -39.23 -4.68 -14.37
C GLY A 405 -38.62 -6.08 -14.30
N LYS A 406 -37.51 -6.36 -14.98
CA LYS A 406 -36.75 -7.61 -14.87
C LYS A 406 -35.30 -7.34 -14.42
N PRO A 407 -34.64 -8.31 -13.78
CA PRO A 407 -33.20 -8.23 -13.54
C PRO A 407 -32.44 -8.08 -14.85
N TRP A 408 -31.43 -7.21 -14.87
CA TRP A 408 -30.55 -7.06 -16.02
C TRP A 408 -29.71 -8.34 -16.21
N THR A 409 -29.45 -8.71 -17.46
CA THR A 409 -28.74 -9.95 -17.79
C THR A 409 -27.60 -9.72 -18.79
N LEU A 410 -26.58 -10.57 -18.72
CA LEU A 410 -25.51 -10.69 -19.70
C LEU A 410 -25.59 -12.09 -20.32
N SER A 411 -25.71 -12.14 -21.65
CA SER A 411 -25.80 -13.39 -22.40
C SER A 411 -24.56 -13.60 -23.26
N ASP A 412 -24.09 -14.84 -23.35
CA ASP A 412 -22.97 -15.19 -24.23
C ASP A 412 -23.30 -14.87 -25.70
N ARG A 413 -22.35 -14.28 -26.43
CA ARG A 413 -22.53 -13.87 -27.82
C ARG A 413 -22.91 -15.04 -28.74
N ASN A 414 -22.32 -16.21 -28.53
CA ASN A 414 -22.42 -17.33 -29.45
C ASN A 414 -23.62 -18.21 -29.13
N SER A 415 -23.82 -18.54 -27.85
CA SER A 415 -24.91 -19.44 -27.43
C SER A 415 -26.22 -18.71 -27.12
N GLY A 416 -26.17 -17.40 -26.86
CA GLY A 416 -27.32 -16.64 -26.36
C GLY A 416 -27.74 -17.01 -24.93
N GLN A 417 -27.02 -17.91 -24.27
CA GLN A 417 -27.31 -18.32 -22.89
C GLN A 417 -27.02 -17.16 -21.93
N VAL A 418 -27.95 -16.90 -21.01
CA VAL A 418 -27.71 -15.97 -19.90
C VAL A 418 -26.65 -16.57 -18.98
N ILE A 419 -25.51 -15.88 -18.89
CA ILE A 419 -24.39 -16.29 -18.04
C ILE A 419 -24.22 -15.37 -16.84
N ALA A 420 -24.77 -14.16 -16.86
CA ALA A 420 -24.79 -13.29 -15.69
C ALA A 420 -26.16 -12.64 -15.47
N THR A 421 -26.53 -12.51 -14.20
CA THR A 421 -27.74 -11.80 -13.77
C THR A 421 -27.38 -10.79 -12.69
N LEU A 422 -27.92 -9.57 -12.78
CA LEU A 422 -27.72 -8.54 -11.76
C LEU A 422 -28.46 -8.94 -10.48
N ASP A 423 -27.71 -9.14 -9.39
CA ASP A 423 -28.20 -9.49 -8.06
C ASP A 423 -28.27 -8.22 -7.20
N ALA A 424 -29.12 -7.28 -7.60
CA ALA A 424 -29.32 -6.01 -6.92
C ALA A 424 -30.80 -5.80 -6.55
N PRO A 425 -31.10 -5.08 -5.45
CA PRO A 425 -32.46 -4.71 -5.09
C PRO A 425 -33.15 -3.92 -6.21
N VAL A 426 -34.47 -4.08 -6.32
CA VAL A 426 -35.31 -3.40 -7.34
C VAL A 426 -35.05 -1.89 -7.37
N ALA A 427 -34.94 -1.24 -6.21
CA ALA A 427 -34.65 0.19 -6.12
C ALA A 427 -33.32 0.60 -6.80
N ALA A 428 -32.26 -0.22 -6.69
CA ALA A 428 -30.99 0.06 -7.34
C ALA A 428 -31.11 -0.12 -8.87
N ILE A 429 -31.83 -1.16 -9.32
CA ILE A 429 -32.10 -1.41 -10.74
C ILE A 429 -32.91 -0.25 -11.34
N GLU A 430 -33.92 0.26 -10.64
CA GLU A 430 -34.71 1.42 -11.07
C GLU A 430 -33.86 2.69 -11.19
N LEU A 431 -32.98 2.96 -10.22
CA LEU A 431 -32.04 4.09 -10.29
C LEU A 431 -31.09 3.96 -11.48
N TRP A 432 -30.58 2.76 -11.75
CA TRP A 432 -29.69 2.49 -12.88
C TRP A 432 -30.39 2.44 -14.23
N SER A 433 -31.70 2.19 -14.26
CA SER A 433 -32.51 2.20 -15.48
C SER A 433 -32.85 3.62 -15.95
N LYS A 434 -32.72 4.61 -15.07
CA LYS A 434 -32.80 6.03 -15.45
C LYS A 434 -31.53 6.45 -16.21
N PRO A 435 -31.61 7.49 -17.07
CA PRO A 435 -30.42 8.09 -17.66
C PRO A 435 -29.40 8.45 -16.57
N PRO A 436 -28.08 8.27 -16.83
CA PRO A 436 -27.05 8.66 -15.87
C PRO A 436 -27.25 10.11 -15.43
N VAL A 437 -27.43 10.32 -14.13
CA VAL A 437 -27.51 11.67 -13.55
C VAL A 437 -26.09 12.20 -13.43
N THR A 438 -25.88 13.46 -13.78
CA THR A 438 -24.55 14.09 -13.61
C THR A 438 -24.25 14.16 -12.12
N PRO A 439 -23.08 13.67 -11.67
CA PRO A 439 -22.69 13.73 -10.26
C PRO A 439 -22.68 15.16 -9.72
N THR A 440 -23.04 15.33 -8.45
CA THR A 440 -23.25 16.65 -7.83
C THR A 440 -21.96 17.44 -7.58
N SER A 441 -20.80 16.81 -7.74
CA SER A 441 -19.49 17.44 -7.64
C SER A 441 -18.48 16.72 -8.53
N GLU A 442 -17.36 17.38 -8.83
CA GLU A 442 -16.25 16.77 -9.57
C GLU A 442 -15.69 15.54 -8.83
N LEU A 443 -15.64 15.60 -7.50
CA LEU A 443 -15.25 14.45 -6.68
C LEU A 443 -16.24 13.29 -6.80
N ALA A 444 -17.54 13.57 -6.69
CA ALA A 444 -18.56 12.54 -6.87
C ALA A 444 -18.43 11.87 -8.24
N ALA A 445 -18.13 12.64 -9.29
CA ALA A 445 -17.90 12.09 -10.63
C ALA A 445 -16.65 11.21 -10.77
N ARG A 446 -15.67 11.35 -9.85
CA ARG A 446 -14.44 10.56 -9.83
C ARG A 446 -14.58 9.29 -9.00
N VAL A 447 -15.24 9.36 -7.84
CA VAL A 447 -15.39 8.22 -6.93
C VAL A 447 -16.61 7.34 -7.24
N GLU A 448 -17.52 7.79 -8.11
CA GLU A 448 -18.65 6.97 -8.54
C GLU A 448 -18.22 5.75 -9.38
N GLY A 449 -18.79 4.59 -9.06
CA GLY A 449 -18.50 3.31 -9.69
C GLY A 449 -17.13 2.72 -9.33
N SER A 450 -16.57 3.08 -8.17
CA SER A 450 -15.23 2.69 -7.75
C SER A 450 -15.24 1.87 -6.43
N GLY A 451 -14.13 1.18 -6.16
CA GLY A 451 -13.98 0.25 -5.04
C GLY A 451 -13.34 -1.08 -5.47
N PRO A 452 -13.14 -2.07 -4.58
CA PRO A 452 -13.58 -2.05 -3.21
C PRO A 452 -12.65 -1.20 -2.35
N TYR A 453 -13.26 -0.38 -1.51
CA TYR A 453 -12.61 0.32 -0.41
C TYR A 453 -12.78 -0.53 0.85
N ARG A 454 -11.86 -0.49 1.82
CA ARG A 454 -12.10 -1.12 3.15
C ARG A 454 -12.24 -0.09 4.25
N GLY A 455 -13.23 -0.28 5.11
CA GLY A 455 -13.44 0.45 6.36
C GLY A 455 -13.86 -0.47 7.50
N GLY A 456 -14.19 0.10 8.67
CA GLY A 456 -14.58 -0.62 9.89
C GLY A 456 -15.61 -1.76 9.72
N PRO A 457 -16.65 -1.65 8.86
CA PRO A 457 -17.59 -2.74 8.64
C PRO A 457 -17.20 -3.73 7.53
N GLY A 458 -16.07 -3.55 6.85
CA GLY A 458 -15.57 -4.41 5.77
C GLY A 458 -15.33 -3.70 4.44
N ALA A 459 -15.29 -4.48 3.35
CA ALA A 459 -15.15 -3.94 2.00
C ALA A 459 -16.45 -3.27 1.53
N PHE A 460 -16.36 -2.16 0.80
CA PHE A 460 -17.50 -1.46 0.23
C PHE A 460 -17.20 -0.90 -1.16
N VAL A 461 -18.24 -0.69 -1.97
CA VAL A 461 -18.15 -0.20 -3.35
C VAL A 461 -19.09 0.99 -3.51
N LEU A 462 -18.56 2.09 -4.05
CA LEU A 462 -19.32 3.30 -4.39
C LEU A 462 -19.85 3.11 -5.80
N LEU A 463 -21.12 2.75 -5.96
CA LEU A 463 -21.78 2.47 -7.24
C LEU A 463 -22.49 3.71 -7.78
N ARG A 464 -22.90 3.62 -9.06
CA ARG A 464 -23.57 4.71 -9.77
C ARG A 464 -24.88 5.13 -9.11
N ALA A 465 -25.29 6.37 -9.33
CA ALA A 465 -26.49 7.02 -8.78
C ALA A 465 -26.44 7.11 -7.24
N GLY A 466 -25.23 7.29 -6.70
CA GLY A 466 -25.02 7.37 -5.27
C GLY A 466 -25.31 6.06 -4.55
N VAL A 467 -25.29 4.90 -5.20
CA VAL A 467 -25.59 3.62 -4.52
C VAL A 467 -24.37 3.11 -3.78
N LEU A 468 -24.47 2.76 -2.50
CA LEU A 468 -23.38 2.19 -1.70
C LEU A 468 -23.63 0.71 -1.44
N HIS A 469 -22.65 -0.15 -1.73
CA HIS A 469 -22.70 -1.57 -1.36
C HIS A 469 -21.65 -1.90 -0.30
N VAL A 470 -22.00 -2.63 0.76
CA VAL A 470 -21.09 -3.07 1.84
C VAL A 470 -21.11 -4.59 1.96
N GLU A 471 -19.93 -5.21 2.03
CA GLU A 471 -19.78 -6.67 1.94
C GLU A 471 -20.10 -7.41 3.24
N SER A 472 -19.84 -6.80 4.40
CA SER A 472 -20.04 -7.41 5.72
C SER A 472 -20.82 -6.52 6.70
N GLY A 473 -21.52 -7.16 7.63
CA GLY A 473 -22.40 -6.53 8.62
C GLY A 473 -23.84 -7.03 8.57
N PRO A 474 -24.67 -6.74 9.60
CA PRO A 474 -26.07 -7.16 9.69
C PRO A 474 -26.99 -6.51 8.64
N GLN A 475 -26.44 -5.70 7.74
CA GLN A 475 -27.15 -5.00 6.67
C GLN A 475 -26.45 -5.30 5.34
N LYS A 476 -26.83 -6.40 4.68
CA LYS A 476 -26.68 -6.50 3.23
C LYS A 476 -27.66 -5.51 2.60
N ALA A 477 -27.30 -4.24 2.52
CA ALA A 477 -28.21 -3.21 2.03
C ALA A 477 -27.47 -2.28 1.09
N HIS A 478 -27.91 -2.24 -0.17
CA HIS A 478 -27.62 -1.14 -1.06
C HIS A 478 -28.24 0.13 -0.42
N THR A 479 -27.39 1.04 0.02
CA THR A 479 -27.77 2.34 0.62
C THR A 479 -27.37 3.48 -0.32
N HIS A 480 -27.32 4.72 0.18
CA HIS A 480 -26.96 5.90 -0.61
C HIS A 480 -25.71 6.61 -0.07
N TRP A 481 -24.76 7.00 -0.93
CA TRP A 481 -23.61 7.87 -0.61
C TRP A 481 -23.73 9.24 -1.30
N ARG A 482 -23.20 10.28 -0.65
CA ARG A 482 -22.94 11.60 -1.26
C ARG A 482 -21.64 12.22 -0.73
N VAL A 483 -21.12 13.17 -1.49
CA VAL A 483 -20.01 14.03 -1.07
C VAL A 483 -20.56 15.19 -0.26
N LEU A 484 -19.93 15.50 0.88
CA LEU A 484 -20.23 16.68 1.69
C LEU A 484 -19.29 17.84 1.36
N ASP A 485 -19.82 19.06 1.40
CA ASP A 485 -19.02 20.29 1.37
C ASP A 485 -18.41 20.63 2.75
N ASP A 486 -17.49 21.59 2.77
CA ASP A 486 -16.79 22.03 3.98
C ASP A 486 -17.69 22.67 5.05
N ALA A 487 -18.89 23.15 4.70
CA ALA A 487 -19.83 23.74 5.63
C ALA A 487 -20.55 22.66 6.46
N HIS A 488 -21.06 21.62 5.80
CA HIS A 488 -21.72 20.48 6.44
C HIS A 488 -20.76 19.55 7.19
N ARG A 489 -19.47 19.71 6.92
CA ARG A 489 -18.40 18.92 7.50
C ARG A 489 -18.15 19.17 8.99
N ARG A 490 -18.22 20.42 9.48
CA ARG A 490 -17.91 20.74 10.89
C ARG A 490 -18.90 20.07 11.84
N ASP A 491 -20.16 20.06 11.46
CA ASP A 491 -21.25 19.41 12.18
C ASP A 491 -21.14 17.88 12.11
N ALA A 492 -20.72 17.35 10.95
CA ALA A 492 -20.57 15.92 10.72
C ALA A 492 -19.35 15.29 11.42
N ILE A 493 -18.30 16.05 11.75
CA ILE A 493 -17.10 15.55 12.45
C ILE A 493 -17.12 15.92 13.95
N GLY A 494 -17.97 16.86 14.38
CA GLY A 494 -18.07 17.29 15.79
C GLY A 494 -16.93 18.22 16.23
N LEU A 495 -16.33 18.98 15.31
CA LEU A 495 -15.15 19.82 15.55
C LEU A 495 -15.50 21.32 15.67
N GLY A 496 -16.56 21.69 16.39
CA GLY A 496 -16.90 23.09 16.62
C GLY A 496 -17.60 23.39 17.94
N GLY A 497 -16.88 24.02 18.88
CA GLY A 497 -17.44 24.74 20.05
C GLY A 497 -17.08 24.17 21.43
N PRO A 498 -16.88 25.02 22.46
CA PRO A 498 -16.43 24.60 23.79
C PRO A 498 -17.58 23.92 24.56
N GLU A 499 -17.24 22.84 25.29
CA GLU A 499 -18.11 22.09 26.20
C GLU A 499 -19.54 21.85 25.73
N ILE A 500 -19.73 20.79 24.93
CA ILE A 500 -21.02 20.13 24.85
C ILE A 500 -20.83 18.72 25.42
N GLU A 501 -21.46 18.46 26.56
CA GLU A 501 -21.59 17.12 27.15
C GLU A 501 -22.03 16.13 26.08
N ALA A 502 -21.30 15.02 25.98
CA ALA A 502 -21.58 13.97 25.03
C ALA A 502 -23.00 13.42 25.23
N ASP A 503 -23.92 13.77 24.32
CA ASP A 503 -25.28 13.24 24.28
C ASP A 503 -25.23 11.71 24.01
N PRO A 504 -25.63 10.85 24.98
CA PRO A 504 -25.59 9.40 24.84
C PRO A 504 -26.53 8.86 23.75
N SER A 505 -27.42 9.69 23.19
CA SER A 505 -28.31 9.32 22.08
C SER A 505 -27.61 9.36 20.72
N LYS A 506 -26.44 10.00 20.60
CA LYS A 506 -25.66 10.10 19.35
C LYS A 506 -24.60 9.01 19.27
N SER A 507 -25.07 7.85 18.84
CA SER A 507 -24.27 6.65 18.62
C SER A 507 -23.49 6.69 17.29
N ALA A 508 -22.16 6.73 17.36
CA ALA A 508 -21.27 6.82 16.20
C ALA A 508 -20.61 5.47 15.86
N ILE A 509 -20.66 5.06 14.59
CA ILE A 509 -19.73 4.09 13.99
C ILE A 509 -18.81 4.88 13.05
N THR A 510 -17.54 4.96 13.39
CA THR A 510 -16.51 5.69 12.62
C THR A 510 -15.80 4.71 11.69
N ALA A 511 -15.75 4.96 10.37
CA ALA A 511 -14.69 4.39 9.54
C ALA A 511 -13.64 5.48 9.32
N ASP A 512 -12.61 5.39 10.17
CA ASP A 512 -11.48 6.27 10.15
C ASP A 512 -10.51 5.87 9.02
N PHE A 513 -10.30 6.77 8.06
CA PHE A 513 -9.10 6.76 7.24
C PHE A 513 -8.31 7.99 7.65
N THR A 514 -7.60 7.90 8.77
CA THR A 514 -6.96 9.08 9.35
C THR A 514 -6.03 9.73 8.33
N ASP A 515 -6.17 11.05 8.31
CA ASP A 515 -5.49 12.11 7.58
C ASP A 515 -6.05 12.53 6.23
N CYS A 516 -6.99 11.80 5.62
CA CYS A 516 -7.50 12.25 4.32
C CYS A 516 -8.90 11.92 3.81
N TRP A 517 -9.71 11.00 4.32
CA TRP A 517 -11.13 10.89 3.94
C TRP A 517 -11.88 10.13 5.03
N VAL A 518 -12.99 10.63 5.56
CA VAL A 518 -13.74 9.90 6.61
C VAL A 518 -15.06 9.39 6.03
N LEU A 519 -15.35 8.10 6.25
CA LEU A 519 -16.67 7.52 5.98
C LEU A 519 -17.35 7.28 7.34
N ARG A 520 -18.55 7.84 7.57
CA ARG A 520 -19.27 7.72 8.85
C ARG A 520 -20.52 6.87 8.71
N PHE A 521 -20.74 5.96 9.66
CA PHE A 521 -21.90 5.08 9.77
C PHE A 521 -22.70 5.45 11.04
N PRO A 522 -23.99 5.77 10.96
CA PRO A 522 -24.81 5.92 12.17
C PRO A 522 -25.20 4.53 12.74
N LYS A 523 -25.17 4.34 14.07
CA LYS A 523 -25.68 3.11 14.70
C LYS A 523 -27.21 3.24 14.85
N ALA A 524 -27.94 2.14 14.62
CA ALA A 524 -29.36 2.07 14.95
C ALA A 524 -29.51 2.11 16.48
N GLY A 525 -30.25 3.09 17.00
CA GLY A 525 -30.64 3.12 18.41
C GLY A 525 -31.39 1.84 18.76
N SER A 526 -30.95 1.16 19.82
CA SER A 526 -31.69 0.08 20.45
C SER A 526 -32.90 0.67 21.19
N GLY A 527 -34.00 0.90 20.47
CA GLY A 527 -35.30 1.27 21.03
C GLY A 527 -36.23 0.07 21.02
N GLY A 528 -36.87 -0.22 22.14
CA GLY A 528 -37.53 -1.49 22.46
C GLY A 528 -38.78 -1.81 21.65
N PHE A 529 -39.12 -3.10 21.69
CA PHE A 529 -40.44 -3.64 21.37
C PHE A 529 -41.53 -2.86 22.11
N LEU A 530 -42.51 -2.33 21.38
CA LEU A 530 -43.87 -2.16 21.88
C LEU A 530 -44.86 -2.58 20.79
N SER A 531 -45.81 -3.40 21.22
CA SER A 531 -46.83 -4.09 20.42
C SER A 531 -47.93 -3.16 19.91
N GLU A 532 -48.49 -3.57 18.77
CA GLU A 532 -49.88 -3.43 18.31
C GLU A 532 -50.68 -2.17 18.71
N THR A 533 -51.07 -1.39 17.70
CA THR A 533 -52.50 -1.12 17.40
C THR A 533 -52.62 -0.55 15.99
N THR A 534 -53.52 -1.12 15.19
CA THR A 534 -53.95 -0.56 13.89
C THR A 534 -54.82 0.67 14.12
N PRO A 535 -54.72 1.73 13.30
CA PRO A 535 -55.92 2.14 12.57
C PRO A 535 -55.71 2.65 11.14
N THR A 536 -56.77 2.43 10.38
CA THR A 536 -57.15 2.82 9.02
C THR A 536 -57.11 4.33 8.73
N GLY A 537 -56.52 4.72 7.59
CA GLY A 537 -56.61 6.07 6.98
C GLY A 537 -55.85 6.13 5.63
N PRO A 538 -56.19 7.06 4.70
CA PRO A 538 -55.56 7.14 3.38
C PRO A 538 -54.08 7.55 3.50
N PRO A 539 -53.23 7.18 2.52
CA PRO A 539 -51.78 7.39 2.63
C PRO A 539 -51.42 8.88 2.74
N PRO A 540 -50.51 9.29 3.64
CA PRO A 540 -49.85 10.58 3.55
C PRO A 540 -48.92 10.63 2.33
N LYS A 541 -48.66 11.86 1.88
CA LYS A 541 -48.01 12.23 0.63
C LYS A 541 -46.54 11.76 0.53
N TYR A 542 -46.09 11.56 -0.71
CA TYR A 542 -44.71 11.33 -1.14
C TYR A 542 -43.70 12.19 -0.36
N GLY A 543 -42.70 11.54 0.25
CA GLY A 543 -41.56 12.18 0.90
C GLY A 543 -41.08 11.50 2.19
N GLU A 544 -41.92 10.69 2.84
CA GLU A 544 -41.54 9.96 4.06
C GLU A 544 -41.64 8.46 3.82
N GLY A 545 -40.48 7.81 3.68
CA GLY A 545 -40.43 6.39 3.37
C GLY A 545 -39.03 5.81 3.16
N ILE A 546 -38.03 6.29 3.92
CA ILE A 546 -36.82 5.49 4.19
C ILE A 546 -36.52 5.61 5.68
N SER A 547 -37.42 5.10 6.53
CA SER A 547 -37.06 4.79 7.91
C SER A 547 -36.35 3.44 7.92
N GLY A 548 -35.01 3.49 7.88
CA GLY A 548 -34.23 2.26 8.01
C GLY A 548 -32.81 2.34 7.48
N ARG A 549 -31.94 3.06 8.21
CA ARG A 549 -30.47 3.00 8.17
C ARG A 549 -29.82 3.46 6.85
N SER A 550 -29.46 4.75 6.80
CA SER A 550 -28.70 5.36 5.70
C SER A 550 -27.22 5.59 6.08
N VAL A 551 -26.30 5.37 5.13
CA VAL A 551 -24.85 5.57 5.26
C VAL A 551 -24.44 6.70 4.32
N GLU A 552 -24.59 7.95 4.75
CA GLU A 552 -24.80 9.03 3.77
C GLU A 552 -23.56 9.80 3.30
N TRP A 553 -22.35 9.62 3.84
CA TRP A 553 -21.33 10.66 3.68
C TRP A 553 -19.90 10.18 3.43
N ILE A 554 -19.29 10.73 2.37
CA ILE A 554 -17.83 10.80 2.17
C ILE A 554 -17.39 12.20 2.60
N VAL A 555 -16.58 12.28 3.66
CA VAL A 555 -16.15 13.55 4.25
C VAL A 555 -14.75 13.91 3.77
N GLN A 556 -14.63 15.04 3.08
CA GLN A 556 -13.36 15.62 2.69
C GLN A 556 -12.60 16.09 3.96
N PRO A 557 -11.30 15.85 4.08
CA PRO A 557 -10.47 16.19 5.24
C PRO A 557 -10.21 17.71 5.31
N PRO A 558 -9.65 18.22 6.43
CA PRO A 558 -9.22 19.61 6.52
C PRO A 558 -8.30 19.93 5.37
N ALA A 559 -8.59 21.01 4.65
CA ALA A 559 -7.68 21.48 3.64
C ALA A 559 -6.26 21.63 4.23
N THR A 560 -6.09 21.87 5.53
CA THR A 560 -4.79 21.92 6.22
C THR A 560 -4.02 20.61 6.34
N LEU A 561 -4.66 19.43 6.35
CA LEU A 561 -3.97 18.12 6.46
C LEU A 561 -3.51 17.60 5.10
N CYS A 562 -4.16 18.01 4.02
CA CYS A 562 -3.92 17.56 2.63
C CYS A 562 -3.46 18.70 1.74
N LYS A 563 -3.21 19.86 2.35
CA LYS A 563 -2.58 20.99 1.68
C LYS A 563 -1.15 20.57 1.43
N ASP A 564 -0.82 20.59 0.15
CA ASP A 564 0.52 20.91 -0.27
C ASP A 564 0.85 22.29 0.30
N VAL A 565 1.52 22.32 1.44
CA VAL A 565 2.01 23.58 2.04
C VAL A 565 2.90 24.31 1.05
N CYS A 566 3.41 23.61 0.05
CA CYS A 566 4.24 24.10 -1.04
C CYS A 566 3.46 24.19 -2.37
N ALA A 567 2.14 24.37 -2.36
CA ALA A 567 1.35 24.46 -3.59
C ALA A 567 1.89 25.54 -4.53
N GLY A 568 2.38 25.15 -5.71
CA GLY A 568 3.01 26.05 -6.67
C GLY A 568 4.45 26.47 -6.33
N LEU A 569 5.08 25.79 -5.36
CA LEU A 569 6.46 26.04 -4.96
C LEU A 569 7.42 25.56 -6.05
N THR A 570 8.03 26.52 -6.73
CA THR A 570 9.21 26.31 -7.55
C THR A 570 10.45 26.69 -6.75
N LEU A 571 11.52 25.91 -6.91
CA LEU A 571 12.81 26.25 -6.34
C LEU A 571 13.48 27.23 -7.30
N ARG A 572 13.79 28.44 -6.83
CA ARG A 572 14.64 29.38 -7.55
C ARG A 572 16.01 29.48 -6.88
N THR A 573 17.04 29.69 -7.70
CA THR A 573 18.37 30.03 -7.20
C THR A 573 18.29 31.33 -6.41
N MET A 574 18.97 31.38 -5.27
CA MET A 574 19.00 32.58 -4.44
C MET A 574 19.84 33.68 -5.09
N THR A 575 19.35 34.91 -5.04
CA THR A 575 20.14 36.11 -5.32
C THR A 575 20.97 36.48 -4.07
N PRO A 576 22.04 37.29 -4.22
CA PRO A 576 22.77 37.85 -3.07
C PRO A 576 21.86 38.59 -2.08
N GLU A 577 20.83 39.27 -2.58
CA GLU A 577 19.83 39.97 -1.78
C GLU A 577 18.97 38.99 -0.95
N ASP A 578 18.56 37.86 -1.52
CA ASP A 578 17.82 36.82 -0.80
C ASP A 578 18.66 36.20 0.32
N LEU A 579 19.95 35.97 0.06
CA LEU A 579 20.89 35.44 1.04
C LEU A 579 21.07 36.42 2.20
N ALA A 580 21.22 37.72 1.91
CA ALA A 580 21.34 38.75 2.93
C ALA A 580 20.06 38.90 3.76
N GLY A 581 18.89 38.79 3.12
CA GLY A 581 17.57 38.97 3.75
C GLY A 581 17.07 37.77 4.57
N SER A 582 17.59 36.55 4.34
CA SER A 582 17.08 35.33 4.99
C SER A 582 17.94 34.89 6.17
N VAL A 583 17.36 34.89 7.39
CA VAL A 583 18.02 34.36 8.60
C VAL A 583 18.32 32.87 8.48
N VAL A 584 17.42 32.10 7.87
CA VAL A 584 17.62 30.67 7.64
C VAL A 584 18.78 30.47 6.67
N ALA A 585 18.88 31.25 5.59
CA ALA A 585 19.94 31.10 4.58
C ALA A 585 21.32 31.39 5.14
N ARG A 586 21.45 32.48 5.89
CA ARG A 586 22.71 32.85 6.55
C ARG A 586 23.14 31.83 7.60
N SER A 587 22.18 31.13 8.21
CA SER A 587 22.44 30.05 9.17
C SER A 587 22.98 28.78 8.50
N VAL A 588 22.70 28.56 7.20
CA VAL A 588 23.01 27.28 6.53
C VAL A 588 24.10 27.38 5.46
N GLU A 589 24.16 28.45 4.67
CA GLU A 589 25.09 28.57 3.54
C GLU A 589 26.55 28.66 4.01
N ASN A 590 27.42 27.82 3.45
CA ASN A 590 28.86 27.79 3.78
C ASN A 590 29.14 27.66 5.28
N CYS A 591 28.16 27.18 6.03
CA CYS A 591 28.29 26.90 7.45
C CYS A 591 28.67 25.43 7.64
N CYS A 592 28.88 25.08 8.90
CA CYS A 592 29.11 23.76 9.49
C CYS A 592 28.51 22.53 8.77
N GLY A 593 29.00 21.35 9.14
CA GLY A 593 28.27 20.12 8.87
C GLY A 593 26.93 20.12 9.61
N PHE A 594 25.88 19.63 8.96
CA PHE A 594 24.57 19.44 9.55
C PHE A 594 24.19 17.95 9.58
N SER A 595 23.27 17.62 10.49
CA SER A 595 22.47 16.41 10.42
C SER A 595 21.07 16.74 9.97
N TRP A 596 20.49 15.87 9.15
CA TRP A 596 19.07 15.89 8.84
C TRP A 596 18.42 14.71 9.53
N SER A 597 17.51 14.95 10.47
CA SER A 597 16.96 13.92 11.33
C SER A 597 18.04 13.03 11.95
N GLY A 598 19.14 13.61 12.44
CA GLY A 598 20.26 12.89 13.05
C GLY A 598 21.21 12.20 12.05
N PHE A 599 20.94 12.24 10.74
CA PHE A 599 21.86 11.74 9.72
C PHE A 599 22.86 12.83 9.32
N GLY A 600 24.09 12.72 9.83
CA GLY A 600 25.19 13.62 9.52
C GLY A 600 25.65 13.54 8.07
N GLY A 601 26.20 14.64 7.55
CA GLY A 601 26.68 14.75 6.16
C GLY A 601 25.83 15.66 5.27
N LEU A 602 24.88 16.40 5.86
CA LEU A 602 24.16 17.48 5.18
C LEU A 602 25.07 18.72 5.07
N LYS A 603 25.18 19.28 3.86
CA LYS A 603 25.84 20.56 3.59
C LYS A 603 25.06 21.38 2.57
N PHE A 604 24.84 22.64 2.90
CA PHE A 604 24.27 23.65 2.00
C PHE A 604 25.43 24.36 1.29
N LEU A 605 25.67 23.98 0.04
CA LEU A 605 26.80 24.47 -0.76
C LEU A 605 26.40 25.75 -1.54
N PRO A 606 27.37 26.58 -1.95
CA PRO A 606 27.14 27.72 -2.82
C PRO A 606 26.41 27.34 -4.11
N ASN A 607 25.74 28.31 -4.74
CA ASN A 607 24.97 28.15 -5.98
C ASN A 607 23.70 27.28 -5.84
N GLY A 608 23.25 27.02 -4.61
CA GLY A 608 22.04 26.24 -4.35
C GLY A 608 22.22 24.73 -4.50
N GLU A 609 23.45 24.22 -4.40
CA GLU A 609 23.69 22.76 -4.36
C GLU A 609 23.53 22.22 -2.93
N LEU A 610 22.85 21.08 -2.79
CA LEU A 610 22.67 20.40 -1.51
C LEU A 610 23.43 19.08 -1.53
N GLN A 611 24.34 18.88 -0.59
CA GLN A 611 24.90 17.56 -0.29
C GLN A 611 24.09 16.96 0.86
N THR A 612 23.54 15.77 0.67
CA THR A 612 22.83 15.05 1.74
C THR A 612 23.46 13.67 1.95
N PRO A 613 23.22 13.02 3.10
CA PRO A 613 23.63 11.63 3.33
C PRO A 613 23.05 10.66 2.29
N TRP A 614 21.94 11.05 1.67
CA TRP A 614 21.18 10.24 0.71
C TRP A 614 21.41 10.64 -0.75
N GLY A 615 22.35 11.53 -1.05
CA GLY A 615 22.65 11.95 -2.43
C GLY A 615 22.65 13.46 -2.60
N LYS A 616 22.71 13.89 -3.86
CA LYS A 616 22.72 15.32 -4.22
C LYS A 616 21.29 15.85 -4.32
N GLY A 617 21.14 17.13 -4.00
CA GLY A 617 19.91 17.89 -4.15
C GLY A 617 20.18 19.34 -4.50
N LYS A 618 19.14 20.15 -4.42
CA LYS A 618 19.21 21.61 -4.57
C LYS A 618 18.59 22.28 -3.36
N TRP A 619 19.00 23.50 -3.07
CA TRP A 619 18.33 24.36 -2.12
C TRP A 619 18.28 25.79 -2.66
N GLY A 620 17.34 26.58 -2.18
CA GLY A 620 17.20 27.96 -2.60
C GLY A 620 16.01 28.67 -2.00
N ALA A 621 15.52 29.69 -2.71
CA ALA A 621 14.41 30.51 -2.26
C ALA A 621 13.06 30.00 -2.83
N PRO A 622 11.94 30.30 -2.14
CA PRO A 622 10.60 30.14 -2.69
C PRO A 622 10.33 31.15 -3.83
N PRO A 623 9.26 30.99 -4.62
CA PRO A 623 8.89 31.92 -5.69
C PRO A 623 8.73 33.37 -5.18
N GLU A 624 9.08 34.35 -6.02
CA GLU A 624 8.89 35.77 -5.69
C GLU A 624 7.40 36.12 -5.51
N GLY A 625 7.11 37.09 -4.63
CA GLY A 625 5.77 37.64 -4.43
C GLY A 625 4.79 36.77 -3.64
N GLN A 626 5.24 35.66 -3.04
CA GLN A 626 4.39 34.76 -2.25
C GLN A 626 4.62 34.90 -0.74
N THR A 627 3.81 35.73 -0.08
CA THR A 627 3.92 36.05 1.34
C THR A 627 3.80 34.83 2.26
N GLN A 628 3.11 33.75 1.85
CA GLN A 628 3.03 32.52 2.66
C GLN A 628 4.40 31.80 2.87
N TYR A 629 5.41 32.16 2.09
CA TYR A 629 6.76 31.60 2.14
C TYR A 629 7.82 32.57 2.65
N GLU A 630 7.40 33.75 3.14
CA GLU A 630 8.31 34.74 3.69
C GLU A 630 9.13 34.15 4.85
N GLY A 631 10.45 34.37 4.82
CA GLY A 631 11.38 33.86 5.83
C GLY A 631 11.70 32.36 5.76
N LYS A 632 11.31 31.65 4.69
CA LYS A 632 11.54 30.21 4.51
C LYS A 632 12.50 29.90 3.36
N LEU A 633 13.10 28.71 3.38
CA LEU A 633 13.88 28.17 2.25
C LEU A 633 13.24 26.92 1.67
N VAL A 634 13.65 26.58 0.45
CA VAL A 634 13.27 25.34 -0.21
C VAL A 634 14.50 24.44 -0.31
N ALA A 635 14.37 23.19 0.10
CA ALA A 635 15.31 22.12 -0.25
C ALA A 635 14.59 21.10 -1.13
N ASP A 636 15.28 20.57 -2.14
CA ASP A 636 14.77 19.62 -3.12
C ASP A 636 15.79 18.48 -3.27
N PHE A 637 15.46 17.32 -2.72
CA PHE A 637 16.30 16.13 -2.80
C PHE A 637 15.44 14.85 -2.67
N ALA A 638 15.97 13.72 -3.15
CA ALA A 638 15.28 12.42 -3.11
C ALA A 638 13.86 12.41 -3.71
N GLY A 639 13.54 13.37 -4.60
CA GLY A 639 12.22 13.50 -5.23
C GLY A 639 11.20 14.31 -4.43
N PHE A 640 11.61 14.98 -3.34
CA PHE A 640 10.72 15.76 -2.49
C PHE A 640 11.24 17.16 -2.28
N LYS A 641 10.29 18.10 -2.28
CA LYS A 641 10.53 19.46 -1.80
C LYS A 641 10.26 19.51 -0.30
N HIS A 642 11.06 20.31 0.37
CA HIS A 642 11.03 20.57 1.80
C HIS A 642 11.05 22.06 2.01
N LEU A 643 10.18 22.53 2.89
CA LEU A 643 10.14 23.92 3.34
C LEU A 643 10.89 24.01 4.66
N LEU A 644 11.95 24.82 4.69
CA LEU A 644 12.81 25.00 5.86
C LEU A 644 12.44 26.28 6.59
N SER A 645 12.33 26.20 7.91
CA SER A 645 12.03 27.34 8.78
C SER A 645 12.76 27.21 10.12
N ILE A 646 12.99 28.33 10.81
CA ILE A 646 13.56 28.32 12.16
C ILE A 646 12.48 27.88 13.15
N ARG A 647 12.81 26.93 14.02
CA ARG A 647 11.94 26.50 15.11
C ARG A 647 11.93 27.57 16.20
N VAL A 648 10.74 28.03 16.60
CA VAL A 648 10.57 28.92 17.75
C VAL A 648 9.97 28.10 18.89
N GLU A 649 10.69 27.92 19.99
CA GLU A 649 10.18 27.25 21.18
C GLU A 649 9.66 28.32 22.18
N GLU A 650 8.46 28.11 22.69
CA GLU A 650 7.90 28.86 23.82
C GLU A 650 8.15 28.07 25.10
N GLU A 651 9.05 28.55 25.97
CA GLU A 651 9.18 28.06 27.34
C GLU A 651 8.38 28.97 28.29
N ALA A 652 7.88 28.38 29.38
CA ALA A 652 7.20 29.10 30.46
C ALA A 652 8.18 30.10 31.12
N GLY A 653 8.18 31.34 30.62
CA GLY A 653 9.12 32.39 31.00
C GLY A 653 9.52 33.33 29.86
N GLY A 654 9.19 33.00 28.60
CA GLY A 654 9.40 33.86 27.44
C GLY A 654 9.74 33.07 26.17
N LYS A 655 9.58 33.72 25.02
CA LYS A 655 9.95 33.16 23.70
C LYS A 655 11.47 33.15 23.56
N ARG A 656 12.08 31.98 23.45
CA ARG A 656 13.49 31.85 23.01
C ARG A 656 13.50 30.98 21.76
N ALA A 657 13.78 31.57 20.59
CA ALA A 657 13.91 30.81 19.36
C ALA A 657 15.03 29.76 19.52
N SER A 658 14.70 28.47 19.38
CA SER A 658 15.72 27.41 19.37
C SER A 658 16.42 27.46 18.00
N ARG A 659 17.75 27.30 17.95
CA ARG A 659 18.52 27.41 16.70
C ARG A 659 18.32 26.23 15.74
N ASN A 660 17.31 25.40 16.00
CA ASN A 660 17.03 24.22 15.22
C ASN A 660 16.21 24.61 14.00
N ILE A 661 16.56 24.08 12.84
CA ILE A 661 15.79 24.28 11.61
C ILE A 661 14.79 23.13 11.54
N GLU A 662 13.52 23.44 11.35
CA GLU A 662 12.48 22.47 11.04
C GLU A 662 12.31 22.41 9.52
N SER A 663 12.41 21.20 8.98
CA SER A 663 11.98 20.88 7.62
C SER A 663 10.54 20.37 7.67
N THR A 664 9.67 20.93 6.84
CA THR A 664 8.35 20.35 6.52
C THR A 664 8.36 19.82 5.09
N ARG A 665 8.15 18.51 4.90
CA ARG A 665 8.04 17.91 3.56
C ARG A 665 6.72 18.33 2.92
N CYS A 666 6.80 18.78 1.67
CA CYS A 666 5.67 19.44 1.00
C CYS A 666 4.45 18.55 0.75
N ASN A 667 4.67 17.25 0.51
CA ASN A 667 3.62 16.35 0.02
C ASN A 667 2.74 15.78 1.12
N ASP A 668 3.26 15.65 2.34
CA ASP A 668 2.61 14.97 3.48
C ASP A 668 2.78 15.72 4.81
N ASN A 669 3.39 16.91 4.78
CA ASN A 669 3.66 17.74 5.96
C ASN A 669 4.54 17.07 7.03
N ASP A 670 5.27 16.01 6.68
CA ASP A 670 6.18 15.32 7.59
C ASP A 670 7.29 16.28 8.06
N ARG A 671 7.53 16.29 9.37
CA ARG A 671 8.44 17.24 10.02
C ARG A 671 9.71 16.55 10.45
N SER A 672 10.83 17.15 10.08
CA SER A 672 12.17 16.65 10.38
C SER A 672 13.01 17.77 10.99
N LEU A 673 13.86 17.40 11.95
CA LEU A 673 14.76 18.34 12.59
C LEU A 673 16.10 18.38 11.86
N ILE A 674 16.60 19.57 11.58
CA ILE A 674 17.96 19.79 11.09
C ILE A 674 18.77 20.41 12.22
N THR A 675 19.87 19.76 12.58
CA THR A 675 20.76 20.17 13.67
C THR A 675 22.19 20.33 13.18
N VAL A 676 22.96 21.18 13.84
CA VAL A 676 24.39 21.35 13.55
C VAL A 676 25.17 20.15 14.09
N THR A 677 26.07 19.57 13.29
CA THR A 677 26.96 18.48 13.71
C THR A 677 28.39 18.93 13.91
N ASP A 678 28.93 19.79 13.04
CA ASP A 678 30.37 20.11 13.03
C ASP A 678 30.63 21.60 12.72
N GLY A 679 30.99 22.38 13.74
CA GLY A 679 31.36 23.80 13.62
C GLY A 679 30.54 24.73 14.51
N GLU A 680 30.99 25.98 14.66
CA GLU A 680 30.24 27.04 15.34
C GLU A 680 29.24 27.66 14.34
N PRO A 681 27.92 27.72 14.65
CA PRO A 681 26.98 28.42 13.79
C PRO A 681 27.40 29.90 13.68
N ARG A 682 27.43 30.45 12.46
CA ARG A 682 27.67 31.89 12.26
C ARG A 682 26.64 32.68 13.07
N VAL A 683 27.13 33.41 14.07
CA VAL A 683 26.33 34.28 14.93
C VAL A 683 25.63 35.32 14.04
N VAL A 684 24.30 35.36 14.09
CA VAL A 684 23.49 36.47 13.56
C VAL A 684 23.36 37.52 14.66
#